data_AF-A0A1Q5P354-F1
#
_entry.id   AF-A0A1Q5P354-F1
#
_cell.length_a   1.000
_cell.length_b   1.000
_cell.length_c   1.000
_cell.angle_alpha   90.00
_cell.angle_beta   90.00
_cell.angle_gamma   90.00
#
_symmetry.space_group_name_H-M   'P 1'
#
loop_
_entity.id
_entity.type
_entity.pdbx_description
1 polymer ?
#
loop_
_entity_poly.entity_id
_entity_poly.type
_entity_poly.pdbx_seq_one_letter_code
_entity_poly.pdbx_strand_id
1 'polypeptide(L)'
;MVKKNVLKKVVLSSLCVATVLPGLGLQDYSARNVLASDLVSYQNSELENVIGKYSFEGNAMDLSGSNHHGTVSGNISFIDGLNGKAASFNGGNVSLPKEDFSFGSTEDFSVSFWIKASLTDDDVIISNKDWTSGNNRGWLIGIEKDYLLWNWRGSNAGRLDLKNQKKIKVADNRWHHIVVTHDRDGKAKFYKDGVLEHEIDINGKGDINTGLDNNIGADGKGKYGLRNGMLDEMSITQGVITPEQVQNLYNAHKDAAIPQLKEEFYGKLDFVGAEHTVKGSEFNVNLHLRTNNMSDGVEKIKTDIQFDEDKFEFVSGPSGVTSDSEKPGLLHIDVAGSKNFNDTNTIDYQNTKIAELRFKTKVDQGQGTFKVQNSHFYEYGQEYKIGQLESKNHSITIHPKKEIDTNKDGLITISDLLGDELTEKMKKQIAEQAEVKPYKHVVFIGIDGAGVGVHKEAPYFSNSNAKMEPVGDRLNVPALRSIIESGAVSYSAQSVLPSSSSPNWGAMLTGVGYDKHHIDNSDSGKWYYPENTEYPTIFKKIREQMPERKLAAFSNWKNITAGHVEPSLGVETGNGNDAQITQKIKGYIESDKMKDTALLYLQLDELDGVGHNIGFYSPAFYNKITLIDQQIKTIVDALDKQNLRDDTLIVVSTDHGGGTEQPDGTYINQGSHGQDSKLARTVFFAANGRTVARAEDGEKILNGGSTRDAAITVLEGLGLADTKIGDSKLWEGMFAEQNELADAEAPTLSLADQSKGNSKNIVHYDVLLKNQKQDTKALDIKIPLKNIKLKKVNAIQPGVKILSQEMNDGMLHLIIEAERGVREDQAIVKVHTEKHMQKESLTISEAMIATSRGNEVMPNLK
;
A
#
# COMPACT_ATOMS: atom_id res chain seq x y z
N MET A 1 90.70 3.54 8.61
CA MET A 1 90.16 4.90 8.72
C MET A 1 88.69 4.88 8.32
N VAL A 2 87.90 5.65 9.04
CA VAL A 2 86.45 5.50 9.31
C VAL A 2 85.54 5.91 8.12
N LYS A 3 84.31 5.34 8.09
CA LYS A 3 83.10 5.60 7.26
C LYS A 3 82.91 4.86 5.91
N LYS A 4 81.90 3.97 5.89
CA LYS A 4 80.86 3.69 4.86
C LYS A 4 80.51 2.20 4.72
N ASN A 5 79.21 1.94 4.56
CA ASN A 5 78.55 0.75 3.98
C ASN A 5 78.39 -0.51 4.84
N VAL A 6 77.17 -0.73 5.34
CA VAL A 6 76.60 -2.08 5.48
C VAL A 6 75.18 -2.06 4.92
N LEU A 7 75.07 -2.37 3.63
CA LEU A 7 73.86 -2.85 2.97
C LEU A 7 74.25 -4.17 2.28
N LYS A 8 73.35 -5.16 2.31
CA LYS A 8 73.41 -6.50 1.70
C LYS A 8 74.04 -7.63 2.53
N LYS A 9 73.18 -8.38 3.22
CA LYS A 9 73.06 -9.85 3.14
C LYS A 9 71.93 -10.30 4.08
N VAL A 10 70.81 -10.77 3.53
CA VAL A 10 70.18 -12.09 3.78
C VAL A 10 68.95 -12.15 2.86
N VAL A 11 69.11 -12.83 1.72
CA VAL A 11 68.01 -13.43 0.95
C VAL A 11 68.36 -14.91 0.85
N LEU A 12 67.34 -15.76 0.87
CA LEU A 12 67.30 -17.24 0.73
C LEU A 12 67.36 -18.08 2.02
N SER A 13 66.18 -18.47 2.50
CA SER A 13 65.76 -19.87 2.76
C SER A 13 64.33 -19.78 3.35
N SER A 14 63.30 -20.48 2.87
CA SER A 14 63.26 -21.94 2.79
C SER A 14 62.08 -22.39 1.91
N LEU A 15 62.36 -23.29 0.96
CA LEU A 15 61.38 -24.12 0.27
C LEU A 15 61.72 -25.58 0.62
N CYS A 16 60.74 -26.29 1.21
CA CYS A 16 60.53 -27.74 1.23
C CYS A 16 61.57 -28.69 1.87
N VAL A 17 61.10 -29.62 2.72
CA VAL A 17 61.12 -31.10 2.53
C VAL A 17 60.83 -31.81 3.87
N ALA A 18 59.89 -32.76 3.81
CA ALA A 18 59.62 -33.80 4.81
C ALA A 18 60.37 -35.10 4.44
N THR A 19 60.88 -35.90 5.41
CA THR A 19 60.79 -37.40 5.51
C THR A 19 61.76 -38.05 6.54
N VAL A 20 61.19 -38.87 7.45
CA VAL A 20 61.61 -40.21 7.99
C VAL A 20 62.61 -40.41 9.18
N LEU A 21 62.03 -40.82 10.34
CA LEU A 21 62.37 -41.80 11.45
C LEU A 21 63.64 -41.65 12.36
N PRO A 22 63.69 -42.27 13.58
CA PRO A 22 62.69 -42.43 14.65
C PRO A 22 63.22 -42.12 16.08
N GLY A 23 62.31 -41.91 17.05
CA GLY A 23 62.54 -42.24 18.46
C GLY A 23 63.00 -41.11 19.40
N LEU A 24 62.04 -40.53 20.12
CA LEU A 24 62.00 -40.35 21.58
C LEU A 24 60.82 -39.42 21.88
N GLY A 25 59.84 -39.92 22.62
CA GLY A 25 58.66 -39.17 22.99
C GLY A 25 59.01 -38.03 23.96
N LEU A 26 58.23 -36.95 23.89
CA LEU A 26 57.77 -36.12 25.00
C LEU A 26 56.74 -35.10 24.47
N GLN A 27 55.70 -34.89 25.26
CA GLN A 27 54.53 -34.04 25.02
C GLN A 27 54.89 -32.55 25.01
N ASP A 28 54.46 -31.81 23.98
CA ASP A 28 53.79 -30.49 24.05
C ASP A 28 53.83 -29.82 22.67
N TYR A 29 52.65 -29.50 22.11
CA TYR A 29 52.51 -28.80 20.84
C TYR A 29 51.52 -27.63 21.00
N SER A 30 51.94 -26.60 21.73
CA SER A 30 51.25 -25.31 21.81
C SER A 30 52.23 -24.14 21.81
N ALA A 31 53.17 -24.09 20.85
CA ALA A 31 54.07 -22.95 20.73
C ALA A 31 54.79 -22.86 19.38
N ARG A 32 54.12 -23.08 18.25
CA ARG A 32 54.71 -22.81 16.92
C ARG A 32 53.65 -22.34 15.92
N ASN A 33 53.15 -21.12 16.14
CA ASN A 33 52.55 -20.27 15.10
C ASN A 33 52.37 -18.79 15.52
N VAL A 34 52.88 -18.37 16.69
CA VAL A 34 52.71 -16.99 17.18
C VAL A 34 53.87 -16.05 16.79
N LEU A 35 54.96 -16.54 16.19
CA LEU A 35 56.18 -15.74 16.01
C LEU A 35 56.42 -15.22 14.58
N ALA A 36 55.43 -15.26 13.69
CA ALA A 36 55.56 -14.74 12.32
C ALA A 36 54.55 -13.63 11.95
N SER A 37 53.41 -13.52 12.63
CA SER A 37 52.47 -12.40 12.48
C SER A 37 52.86 -11.18 13.32
N ASP A 38 53.40 -11.41 14.51
CA ASP A 38 53.60 -10.36 15.51
C ASP A 38 54.89 -9.54 15.29
N LEU A 39 55.77 -10.01 14.40
CA LEU A 39 57.03 -9.35 14.05
C LEU A 39 56.93 -8.47 12.79
N VAL A 40 55.83 -8.56 12.04
CA VAL A 40 55.60 -7.74 10.83
C VAL A 40 54.61 -6.59 11.10
N SER A 41 53.78 -6.67 12.14
CA SER A 41 52.82 -5.61 12.50
C SER A 41 53.38 -4.51 13.41
N TYR A 42 54.55 -4.71 14.03
CA TYR A 42 55.06 -3.79 15.06
C TYR A 42 55.91 -2.63 14.54
N GLN A 43 56.03 -2.44 13.21
CA GLN A 43 56.91 -1.39 12.65
C GLN A 43 56.22 -0.29 11.85
N ASN A 44 54.88 -0.17 11.86
CA ASN A 44 54.19 0.97 11.23
C ASN A 44 52.83 1.37 11.87
N SER A 45 52.58 1.03 13.14
CA SER A 45 51.27 1.22 13.79
C SER A 45 51.06 2.58 14.48
N GLU A 46 52.10 3.39 14.68
CA GLU A 46 51.93 4.70 15.30
C GLU A 46 51.67 5.74 14.21
N LEU A 47 50.54 6.45 14.34
CA LEU A 47 50.30 7.66 13.58
C LEU A 47 51.41 8.66 13.91
N GLU A 48 52.19 9.06 12.92
CA GLU A 48 53.14 10.17 13.06
C GLU A 48 52.37 11.50 13.07
N ASN A 49 52.88 12.52 13.78
CA ASN A 49 52.31 13.88 13.86
C ASN A 49 50.86 13.96 14.39
N VAL A 50 50.49 13.10 15.35
CA VAL A 50 49.26 13.30 16.11
C VAL A 50 49.41 14.53 16.99
N ILE A 51 48.56 15.54 16.79
CA ILE A 51 48.57 16.81 17.52
C ILE A 51 47.46 16.91 18.57
N GLY A 52 46.55 15.93 18.60
CA GLY A 52 45.57 15.77 19.66
C GLY A 52 45.08 14.33 19.72
N LYS A 53 45.09 13.73 20.92
CA LYS A 53 44.58 12.37 21.16
C LYS A 53 43.74 12.32 22.43
N TYR A 54 42.47 11.97 22.32
CA TYR A 54 41.50 11.98 23.42
C TYR A 54 40.80 10.62 23.49
N SER A 55 41.20 9.78 24.44
CA SER A 55 40.56 8.49 24.70
C SER A 55 39.35 8.61 25.64
N PHE A 56 39.15 9.76 26.29
CA PHE A 56 38.01 10.02 27.17
C PHE A 56 37.88 9.09 28.40
N GLU A 57 39.02 8.64 28.94
CA GLU A 57 39.17 7.85 30.18
C GLU A 57 38.86 8.65 31.47
N GLY A 58 37.65 9.22 31.56
CA GLY A 58 37.20 10.03 32.68
C GLY A 58 37.53 11.53 32.59
N ASN A 59 38.22 11.98 31.54
CA ASN A 59 38.63 13.36 31.33
C ASN A 59 38.86 13.67 29.84
N ALA A 60 39.18 14.91 29.51
CA ALA A 60 39.49 15.37 28.14
C ALA A 60 40.99 15.70 27.96
N MET A 61 41.89 14.96 28.61
CA MET A 61 43.32 15.18 28.52
C MET A 61 43.87 14.68 27.18
N ASP A 62 44.63 15.55 26.50
CA ASP A 62 45.43 15.15 25.34
C ASP A 62 46.56 14.17 25.70
N LEU A 63 46.60 13.04 25.00
CA LEU A 63 47.58 11.95 25.11
C LEU A 63 48.59 11.93 23.96
N SER A 64 48.55 12.91 23.04
CA SER A 64 49.45 12.96 21.88
C SER A 64 50.88 13.37 22.24
N GLY A 65 51.08 13.96 23.42
CA GLY A 65 52.34 14.58 23.84
C GLY A 65 52.42 16.08 23.52
N SER A 66 51.42 16.65 22.83
CA SER A 66 51.34 18.08 22.51
C SER A 66 50.83 18.94 23.67
N ASN A 67 50.24 18.32 24.70
CA ASN A 67 49.62 18.97 25.86
C ASN A 67 48.45 19.90 25.49
N HIS A 68 47.77 19.63 24.37
CA HIS A 68 46.58 20.37 23.94
C HIS A 68 45.33 19.89 24.70
N HIS A 69 45.35 19.95 26.03
CA HIS A 69 44.26 19.42 26.86
C HIS A 69 42.94 20.17 26.60
N GLY A 70 41.84 19.41 26.47
CA GLY A 70 40.53 19.98 26.23
C GLY A 70 39.83 20.45 27.51
N THR A 71 39.05 21.53 27.39
CA THR A 71 38.25 22.06 28.51
C THR A 71 36.79 21.63 28.37
N VAL A 72 36.30 20.83 29.32
CA VAL A 72 34.91 20.33 29.35
C VAL A 72 33.94 21.43 29.78
N SER A 73 32.84 21.61 29.06
CA SER A 73 31.75 22.53 29.37
C SER A 73 30.38 21.93 29.01
N GLY A 74 29.35 22.18 29.82
CA GLY A 74 28.00 21.64 29.62
C GLY A 74 27.84 20.17 30.02
N ASN A 75 26.87 19.47 29.43
CA ASN A 75 26.48 18.11 29.83
C ASN A 75 27.30 17.06 29.08
N ILE A 76 28.47 16.75 29.64
CA ILE A 76 29.33 15.63 29.23
C ILE A 76 29.54 14.71 30.43
N SER A 77 29.41 13.41 30.21
CA SER A 77 29.72 12.38 31.20
C SER A 77 30.66 11.35 30.61
N PHE A 78 31.51 10.74 31.45
CA PHE A 78 32.44 9.70 31.03
C PHE A 78 31.94 8.33 31.51
N ILE A 79 31.38 7.56 30.60
CA ILE A 79 30.71 6.27 30.88
C ILE A 79 31.36 5.15 30.07
N ASP A 80 30.99 3.90 30.32
CA ASP A 80 31.62 2.76 29.64
C ASP A 80 31.48 2.85 28.11
N GLY A 81 32.61 2.74 27.42
CA GLY A 81 32.80 3.07 26.02
C GLY A 81 33.04 1.87 25.11
N LEU A 82 33.67 2.13 23.96
CA LEU A 82 34.17 1.10 23.05
C LEU A 82 35.41 0.44 23.66
N ASN A 83 36.31 1.25 24.21
CA ASN A 83 37.52 0.82 24.88
C ASN A 83 37.62 1.57 26.21
N GLY A 84 37.37 0.90 27.34
CA GLY A 84 37.35 1.59 28.63
C GLY A 84 36.16 2.54 28.77
N LYS A 85 36.42 3.85 28.85
CA LYS A 85 35.37 4.90 28.98
C LYS A 85 35.32 5.79 27.74
N ALA A 86 34.11 6.18 27.36
CA ALA A 86 33.83 7.16 26.31
C ALA A 86 33.22 8.44 26.88
N ALA A 87 33.36 9.54 26.13
CA ALA A 87 32.65 10.77 26.40
C ALA A 87 31.22 10.69 25.83
N SER A 88 30.22 10.70 26.71
CA SER A 88 28.79 10.75 26.38
C SER A 88 28.30 12.20 26.41
N PHE A 89 27.90 12.71 25.25
CA PHE A 89 27.40 14.06 25.02
C PHE A 89 25.87 14.09 25.06
N ASN A 90 25.32 15.01 25.85
CA ASN A 90 23.89 15.34 25.85
C ASN A 90 23.70 16.87 25.87
N GLY A 91 24.35 17.53 24.90
CA GLY A 91 24.49 18.99 24.88
C GLY A 91 25.62 19.46 25.80
N GLY A 92 26.79 19.69 25.24
CA GLY A 92 28.01 20.14 25.91
C GLY A 92 29.17 20.12 24.91
N ASN A 93 30.35 20.62 25.28
CA ASN A 93 31.52 20.53 24.42
C ASN A 93 32.83 20.36 25.20
N VAL A 94 33.83 19.81 24.52
CA VAL A 94 35.23 19.89 24.90
C VAL A 94 35.87 20.94 24.00
N SER A 95 36.26 22.07 24.59
CA SER A 95 36.89 23.16 23.87
C SER A 95 38.40 22.96 23.75
N LEU A 96 38.88 23.03 22.52
CA LEU A 96 40.30 22.96 22.14
C LEU A 96 40.73 24.34 21.61
N PRO A 97 41.74 25.00 22.21
CA PRO A 97 42.15 26.34 21.82
C PRO A 97 42.50 26.44 20.33
N LYS A 98 42.03 27.50 19.67
CA LYS A 98 42.24 27.71 18.22
C LYS A 98 43.71 27.74 17.78
N GLU A 99 44.60 28.22 18.65
CA GLU A 99 46.03 28.38 18.34
C GLU A 99 46.71 27.02 18.14
N ASP A 100 46.16 25.97 18.75
CA ASP A 100 46.70 24.60 18.74
C ASP A 100 46.25 23.80 17.50
N PHE A 101 45.18 24.25 16.82
CA PHE A 101 44.52 23.54 15.72
C PHE A 101 44.17 24.49 14.56
N SER A 102 45.19 25.16 14.02
CA SER A 102 45.09 26.12 12.93
C SER A 102 45.68 25.57 11.62
N PHE A 103 44.82 25.06 10.73
CA PHE A 103 45.23 24.44 9.48
C PHE A 103 45.34 25.42 8.29
N GLY A 104 44.75 26.60 8.40
CA GLY A 104 44.91 27.68 7.44
C GLY A 104 44.50 27.32 6.01
N SER A 105 45.32 27.68 5.03
CA SER A 105 45.05 27.44 3.60
C SER A 105 45.70 26.19 3.03
N THR A 106 46.74 25.64 3.67
CA THR A 106 47.65 24.65 3.07
C THR A 106 48.00 23.48 3.98
N GLU A 107 47.69 23.52 5.28
CA GLU A 107 48.06 22.44 6.19
C GLU A 107 47.07 21.29 6.11
N ASP A 108 47.56 20.12 5.75
CA ASP A 108 46.80 18.88 5.73
C ASP A 108 46.47 18.43 7.14
N PHE A 109 45.33 17.78 7.30
CA PHE A 109 44.97 17.18 8.57
C PHE A 109 44.01 16.01 8.41
N SER A 110 43.96 15.17 9.44
CA SER A 110 43.03 14.04 9.51
C SER A 110 42.36 14.01 10.88
N VAL A 111 41.06 13.72 10.89
CA VAL A 111 40.28 13.54 12.10
C VAL A 111 39.76 12.10 12.12
N SER A 112 40.10 11.35 13.17
CA SER A 112 39.65 9.98 13.40
C SER A 112 38.94 9.89 14.75
N PHE A 113 37.83 9.17 14.83
CA PHE A 113 37.15 8.90 16.09
C PHE A 113 36.22 7.70 15.96
N TRP A 114 35.91 7.07 17.09
CA TRP A 114 34.78 6.16 17.19
C TRP A 114 33.55 6.91 17.70
N ILE A 115 32.40 6.59 17.12
CA ILE A 115 31.13 7.20 17.49
C ILE A 115 30.03 6.16 17.66
N LYS A 116 29.20 6.33 18.68
CA LYS A 116 27.93 5.65 18.85
C LYS A 116 26.84 6.69 19.10
N ALA A 117 25.93 6.85 18.15
CA ALA A 117 24.90 7.88 18.23
C ALA A 117 23.55 7.40 17.71
N SER A 118 22.49 8.03 18.19
CA SER A 118 21.12 7.89 17.70
C SER A 118 20.79 8.94 16.63
N LEU A 119 19.58 8.90 16.05
CA LEU A 119 19.14 9.93 15.10
C LEU A 119 19.15 11.32 15.76
N THR A 120 19.73 12.31 15.07
CA THR A 120 19.80 13.70 15.53
C THR A 120 19.41 14.70 14.44
N ASP A 121 19.34 15.99 14.77
CA ASP A 121 19.01 17.06 13.81
C ASP A 121 20.11 18.13 13.80
N ASP A 122 21.01 18.04 12.81
CA ASP A 122 22.16 18.93 12.59
C ASP A 122 23.13 19.06 13.80
N ASP A 123 23.42 17.95 14.47
CA ASP A 123 24.34 17.91 15.62
C ASP A 123 25.82 17.95 15.18
N VAL A 124 26.66 18.62 15.97
CA VAL A 124 28.09 18.78 15.68
C VAL A 124 28.94 17.82 16.50
N ILE A 125 29.78 17.02 15.82
CA ILE A 125 30.79 16.14 16.44
C ILE A 125 32.07 16.93 16.68
N ILE A 126 32.56 17.67 15.69
CA ILE A 126 33.73 18.54 15.83
C ILE A 126 33.71 19.64 14.78
N SER A 127 34.03 20.88 15.17
CA SER A 127 33.96 22.03 14.28
C SER A 127 34.78 23.22 14.79
N ASN A 128 35.27 24.03 13.86
CA ASN A 128 35.83 25.35 14.13
C ASN A 128 34.93 26.50 13.66
N LYS A 129 33.72 26.19 13.19
CA LYS A 129 32.82 27.09 12.47
C LYS A 129 31.68 27.60 13.34
N ASP A 130 31.19 28.81 13.04
CA ASP A 130 29.85 29.26 13.45
C ASP A 130 28.79 28.56 12.59
N TRP A 131 28.10 27.57 13.14
CA TRP A 131 27.18 26.70 12.41
C TRP A 131 25.77 27.30 12.19
N THR A 132 25.56 28.56 12.61
CA THR A 132 24.32 29.30 12.26
C THR A 132 24.07 29.39 10.76
N SER A 133 25.12 29.24 9.94
CA SER A 133 25.01 29.08 8.49
C SER A 133 26.15 28.22 7.95
N GLY A 134 25.83 27.21 7.14
CA GLY A 134 26.86 26.46 6.41
C GLY A 134 27.64 27.29 5.37
N ASN A 135 27.21 28.54 5.14
CA ASN A 135 27.93 29.54 4.36
C ASN A 135 28.94 30.36 5.17
N ASN A 136 29.09 30.12 6.48
CA ASN A 136 30.19 30.69 7.23
C ASN A 136 31.50 29.98 6.86
N ARG A 137 32.64 30.64 7.06
CA ARG A 137 33.97 30.04 6.83
C ARG A 137 34.25 28.96 7.87
N GLY A 138 35.05 27.95 7.50
CA GLY A 138 35.51 26.87 8.38
C GLY A 138 35.01 25.49 7.95
N TRP A 139 35.22 24.51 8.81
CA TRP A 139 34.90 23.11 8.60
C TRP A 139 34.11 22.53 9.78
N LEU A 140 33.34 21.48 9.49
CA LEU A 140 32.49 20.79 10.47
C LEU A 140 32.32 19.33 10.08
N ILE A 141 32.39 18.46 11.08
CA ILE A 141 31.94 17.06 11.04
C ILE A 141 30.80 16.93 12.07
N GLY A 142 29.70 16.30 11.69
CA GLY A 142 28.50 16.19 12.49
C GLY A 142 27.60 15.04 12.07
N ILE A 143 26.35 15.07 12.54
CA ILE A 143 25.28 14.14 12.16
C ILE A 143 24.05 14.94 11.79
N GLU A 144 23.45 14.61 10.65
CA GLU A 144 22.12 15.08 10.26
C GLU A 144 21.24 13.85 9.99
N LYS A 145 20.17 13.71 10.77
CA LYS A 145 19.35 12.49 10.84
C LYS A 145 20.20 11.31 11.29
N ASP A 146 20.42 10.33 10.43
CA ASP A 146 21.27 9.17 10.67
C ASP A 146 22.59 9.20 9.86
N TYR A 147 22.86 10.29 9.13
CA TYR A 147 23.98 10.39 8.21
C TYR A 147 25.10 11.31 8.71
N LEU A 148 26.33 11.00 8.32
CA LEU A 148 27.50 11.85 8.52
C LEU A 148 27.29 13.18 7.81
N LEU A 149 27.29 14.25 8.59
CA LEU A 149 27.33 15.61 8.11
C LEU A 149 28.78 16.04 7.99
N TRP A 150 29.14 16.57 6.83
CA TRP A 150 30.38 17.30 6.66
C TRP A 150 30.10 18.56 5.88
N ASN A 151 30.60 19.68 6.40
CA ASN A 151 30.48 20.96 5.76
C ASN A 151 31.83 21.65 5.68
N TRP A 152 32.10 22.21 4.51
CA TRP A 152 33.35 22.89 4.24
C TRP A 152 33.13 24.20 3.49
N ARG A 153 33.78 25.26 3.96
CA ARG A 153 33.85 26.52 3.22
C ARG A 153 35.14 27.26 3.56
N GLY A 154 36.09 27.25 2.64
CA GLY A 154 37.28 28.09 2.72
C GLY A 154 37.04 29.50 2.15
N SER A 155 38.01 30.40 2.31
CA SER A 155 37.91 31.81 1.89
C SER A 155 37.71 32.00 0.38
N ASN A 156 38.12 31.03 -0.44
CA ASN A 156 38.13 31.11 -1.90
C ASN A 156 37.14 30.12 -2.56
N ALA A 157 36.16 29.62 -1.81
CA ALA A 157 35.22 28.61 -2.29
C ALA A 157 33.78 28.83 -1.82
N GLY A 158 32.84 28.30 -2.60
CA GLY A 158 31.47 28.08 -2.15
C GLY A 158 31.38 26.98 -1.10
N ARG A 159 30.20 26.84 -0.49
CA ARG A 159 29.89 25.77 0.46
C ARG A 159 29.95 24.40 -0.24
N LEU A 160 30.60 23.45 0.41
CA LEU A 160 30.58 22.03 0.06
C LEU A 160 29.93 21.24 1.18
N ASP A 161 29.08 20.27 0.81
CA ASP A 161 28.42 19.38 1.76
C ASP A 161 28.50 17.94 1.27
N LEU A 162 28.81 17.02 2.19
CA LEU A 162 28.80 15.59 1.90
C LEU A 162 27.40 15.11 1.52
N LYS A 163 26.35 15.55 2.21
CA LYS A 163 24.96 15.10 2.00
C LYS A 163 24.42 15.30 0.58
N ASN A 164 24.97 16.29 -0.14
CA ASN A 164 24.61 16.59 -1.52
C ASN A 164 25.26 15.63 -2.52
N GLN A 165 26.23 14.83 -2.07
CA GLN A 165 26.99 13.89 -2.91
C GLN A 165 26.85 12.44 -2.46
N LYS A 166 26.89 12.18 -1.15
CA LYS A 166 26.82 10.84 -0.57
C LYS A 166 26.17 10.91 0.81
N LYS A 167 25.28 9.94 1.08
CA LYS A 167 24.74 9.68 2.41
C LYS A 167 25.51 8.51 3.03
N ILE A 168 26.29 8.78 4.08
CA ILE A 168 27.04 7.77 4.84
C ILE A 168 26.34 7.62 6.19
N LYS A 169 25.70 6.48 6.45
CA LYS A 169 24.94 6.26 7.69
C LYS A 169 25.90 5.98 8.86
N VAL A 170 25.77 6.71 9.97
CA VAL A 170 26.66 6.61 11.15
C VAL A 170 25.92 6.62 12.49
N ALA A 171 24.63 7.00 12.51
CA ALA A 171 23.83 7.12 13.72
C ALA A 171 22.73 6.05 13.76
N ASP A 172 23.13 4.81 14.06
CA ASP A 172 22.24 3.65 14.18
C ASP A 172 22.35 2.95 15.55
N ASN A 173 22.86 3.67 16.56
CA ASN A 173 23.17 3.19 17.91
C ASN A 173 24.24 2.09 17.97
N ARG A 174 25.10 1.94 16.95
CA ARG A 174 26.30 1.10 17.00
C ARG A 174 27.57 1.94 16.96
N TRP A 175 28.67 1.33 17.39
CA TRP A 175 29.99 1.93 17.27
C TRP A 175 30.43 1.89 15.81
N HIS A 176 30.80 3.05 15.28
CA HIS A 176 31.39 3.20 13.96
C HIS A 176 32.71 3.94 14.05
N HIS A 177 33.70 3.51 13.27
CA HIS A 177 34.96 4.22 13.14
C HIS A 177 34.86 5.18 11.96
N ILE A 178 35.03 6.47 12.21
CA ILE A 178 34.97 7.51 11.19
C ILE A 178 36.33 8.16 11.07
N VAL A 179 36.81 8.25 9.83
CA VAL A 179 37.97 9.07 9.48
C VAL A 179 37.61 10.03 8.37
N VAL A 180 37.93 11.31 8.55
CA VAL A 180 37.92 12.30 7.48
C VAL A 180 39.34 12.83 7.33
N THR A 181 39.96 12.60 6.17
CA THR A 181 41.26 13.19 5.83
C THR A 181 41.04 14.39 4.94
N HIS A 182 41.78 15.48 5.17
CA HIS A 182 41.69 16.73 4.42
C HIS A 182 43.06 17.04 3.81
N ASP A 183 43.26 16.51 2.61
CA ASP A 183 44.37 16.83 1.71
C ASP A 183 44.08 18.18 1.03
N ARG A 184 44.80 19.24 1.41
CA ARG A 184 44.50 20.63 1.08
C ARG A 184 44.85 20.99 -0.37
N ASP A 185 45.77 20.27 -1.00
CA ASP A 185 46.07 20.35 -2.43
C ASP A 185 45.43 19.21 -3.24
N GLY A 186 44.66 18.34 -2.58
CA GLY A 186 43.86 17.27 -3.18
C GLY A 186 42.41 17.22 -2.69
N LYS A 187 42.06 16.11 -2.02
CA LYS A 187 40.66 15.74 -1.70
C LYS A 187 40.43 15.51 -0.21
N ALA A 188 39.26 15.93 0.27
CA ALA A 188 38.68 15.36 1.47
C ALA A 188 38.26 13.91 1.19
N LYS A 189 38.65 12.95 2.03
CA LYS A 189 38.23 11.54 1.92
C LYS A 189 37.51 11.10 3.18
N PHE A 190 36.43 10.35 3.00
CA PHE A 190 35.53 9.90 4.07
C PHE A 190 35.63 8.40 4.19
N TYR A 191 36.03 7.91 5.36
CA TYR A 191 36.10 6.50 5.67
C TYR A 191 35.10 6.15 6.76
N LYS A 192 34.45 5.00 6.61
CA LYS A 192 33.63 4.37 7.62
C LYS A 192 34.11 2.94 7.82
N ASP A 193 34.35 2.55 9.07
CA ASP A 193 34.71 1.18 9.46
C ASP A 193 35.88 0.61 8.65
N GLY A 194 36.91 1.45 8.42
CA GLY A 194 38.10 1.10 7.65
C GLY A 194 37.98 1.30 6.12
N VAL A 195 36.78 1.50 5.58
CA VAL A 195 36.53 1.52 4.13
C VAL A 195 36.32 2.96 3.62
N LEU A 196 36.91 3.29 2.47
CA LEU A 196 36.68 4.57 1.78
C LEU A 196 35.26 4.60 1.20
N GLU A 197 34.45 5.56 1.65
CA GLU A 197 33.04 5.73 1.24
C GLU A 197 32.85 6.77 0.14
N HIS A 198 33.61 7.87 0.19
CA HIS A 198 33.51 8.97 -0.75
C HIS A 198 34.72 9.90 -0.69
N GLU A 199 34.86 10.77 -1.70
CA GLU A 199 35.88 11.82 -1.76
C GLU A 199 35.35 13.11 -2.41
N ILE A 200 35.82 14.27 -1.93
CA ILE A 200 35.41 15.61 -2.40
C ILE A 200 36.65 16.45 -2.65
N ASP A 201 36.76 17.06 -3.82
CA ASP A 201 37.86 17.97 -4.17
C ASP A 201 37.83 19.26 -3.32
N ILE A 202 38.91 19.47 -2.54
CA ILE A 202 39.11 20.66 -1.70
C ILE A 202 40.40 21.43 -2.06
N ASN A 203 40.98 21.13 -3.23
CA ASN A 203 42.16 21.82 -3.73
C ASN A 203 41.87 23.31 -3.94
N GLY A 204 42.75 24.16 -3.42
CA GLY A 204 42.75 25.59 -3.67
C GLY A 204 41.55 26.35 -3.08
N LYS A 205 40.79 25.74 -2.14
CA LYS A 205 39.57 26.34 -1.59
C LYS A 205 39.81 27.46 -0.56
N GLY A 206 41.06 27.85 -0.33
CA GLY A 206 41.43 28.98 0.54
C GLY A 206 41.48 28.64 2.03
N ASP A 207 41.60 29.68 2.85
CA ASP A 207 41.80 29.58 4.30
C ASP A 207 40.52 29.12 5.04
N ILE A 208 40.67 28.24 6.03
CA ILE A 208 39.57 27.74 6.87
C ILE A 208 39.62 28.19 8.34
N ASN A 209 40.56 29.05 8.72
CA ASN A 209 40.66 29.53 10.09
C ASN A 209 39.58 30.57 10.37
N THR A 210 38.84 30.41 11.46
CA THR A 210 37.67 31.27 11.78
C THR A 210 37.95 32.26 12.90
N GLY A 211 39.03 32.04 13.66
CA GLY A 211 39.31 32.77 14.91
C GLY A 211 38.53 32.26 16.12
N LEU A 212 37.74 31.20 15.95
CA LEU A 212 37.02 30.47 17.00
C LEU A 212 37.80 29.21 17.40
N ASP A 213 37.54 28.71 18.60
CA ASP A 213 38.09 27.45 19.10
C ASP A 213 37.54 26.26 18.31
N ASN A 214 38.29 25.15 18.34
CA ASN A 214 37.81 23.87 17.83
C ASN A 214 37.07 23.18 18.96
N ASN A 215 35.79 22.89 18.79
CA ASN A 215 35.00 22.24 19.84
C ASN A 215 34.65 20.82 19.41
N ILE A 216 34.91 19.85 20.29
CA ILE A 216 34.37 18.49 20.19
C ILE A 216 32.99 18.51 20.86
N GLY A 217 31.97 18.01 20.15
CA GLY A 217 30.59 17.97 20.61
C GLY A 217 29.80 19.27 20.42
N ALA A 218 30.35 20.29 19.76
CA ALA A 218 29.64 21.52 19.40
C ALA A 218 30.33 22.30 18.25
N ASP A 219 29.66 23.31 17.72
CA ASP A 219 30.26 24.28 16.79
C ASP A 219 31.30 25.18 17.48
N GLY A 220 32.03 26.01 16.71
CA GLY A 220 33.07 26.89 17.24
C GLY A 220 32.58 27.96 18.24
N LYS A 221 31.26 28.14 18.41
CA LYS A 221 30.64 28.99 19.44
C LYS A 221 30.08 28.21 20.63
N GLY A 222 30.29 26.89 20.67
CA GLY A 222 29.73 26.00 21.69
C GLY A 222 28.23 25.72 21.54
N LYS A 223 27.66 25.93 20.34
CA LYS A 223 26.25 25.69 20.01
C LYS A 223 26.07 24.45 19.13
N TYR A 224 24.83 24.05 18.86
CA TYR A 224 24.49 22.89 18.00
C TYR A 224 25.14 21.59 18.48
N GLY A 225 25.16 21.41 19.81
CA GLY A 225 25.94 20.35 20.41
C GLY A 225 25.41 18.95 20.12
N LEU A 226 26.30 17.97 20.13
CA LEU A 226 25.96 16.56 20.01
C LEU A 226 25.03 16.13 21.15
N ARG A 227 23.88 15.58 20.78
CA ARG A 227 22.86 15.05 21.68
C ARG A 227 22.80 13.54 21.52
N ASN A 228 22.79 12.81 22.64
CA ASN A 228 22.68 11.35 22.65
C ASN A 228 23.74 10.67 21.76
N GLY A 229 24.98 11.14 21.86
CA GLY A 229 26.13 10.61 21.12
C GLY A 229 27.32 10.36 22.05
N MET A 230 28.01 9.25 21.82
CA MET A 230 29.23 8.89 22.53
C MET A 230 30.41 8.95 21.56
N LEU A 231 31.52 9.54 22.00
CA LEU A 231 32.79 9.56 21.27
C LEU A 231 33.86 8.83 22.07
N ASP A 232 34.69 8.09 21.36
CA ASP A 232 35.80 7.32 21.91
C ASP A 232 37.00 7.39 20.96
N GLU A 233 38.21 7.22 21.50
CA GLU A 233 39.48 7.14 20.76
C GLU A 233 39.64 8.20 19.64
N MET A 234 39.38 9.47 19.97
CA MET A 234 39.52 10.57 19.00
C MET A 234 40.98 10.95 18.79
N SER A 235 41.38 11.17 17.55
CA SER A 235 42.68 11.72 17.18
C SER A 235 42.58 12.75 16.08
N ILE A 236 43.43 13.78 16.18
CA ILE A 236 43.63 14.82 15.18
C ILE A 236 45.11 14.76 14.80
N THR A 237 45.37 14.51 13.51
CA THR A 237 46.72 14.35 12.96
C THR A 237 47.01 15.51 12.03
N GLN A 238 48.21 16.07 12.11
CA GLN A 238 48.72 17.02 11.13
C GLN A 238 49.28 16.20 9.95
N GLY A 239 48.60 16.28 8.81
CA GLY A 239 48.83 15.43 7.63
C GLY A 239 47.66 14.50 7.28
N VAL A 240 47.75 13.90 6.10
CA VAL A 240 46.82 12.89 5.58
C VAL A 240 47.25 11.50 6.02
N ILE A 241 46.40 10.79 6.76
CA ILE A 241 46.66 9.38 7.09
C ILE A 241 46.27 8.47 5.92
N THR A 242 47.05 7.41 5.71
CA THR A 242 46.88 6.48 4.57
C THR A 242 45.71 5.52 4.78
N PRO A 243 45.13 4.93 3.72
CA PRO A 243 44.10 3.89 3.85
C PRO A 243 44.54 2.70 4.72
N GLU A 244 45.82 2.33 4.69
CA GLU A 244 46.36 1.27 5.55
C GLU A 244 46.33 1.66 7.03
N GLN A 245 46.70 2.91 7.36
CA GLN A 245 46.59 3.43 8.72
C GLN A 245 45.14 3.51 9.19
N VAL A 246 44.21 3.96 8.33
CA VAL A 246 42.77 3.95 8.63
C VAL A 246 42.29 2.53 8.97
N GLN A 247 42.68 1.55 8.16
CA GLN A 247 42.32 0.15 8.40
C GLN A 247 42.91 -0.39 9.71
N ASN A 248 44.14 0.01 10.06
CA ASN A 248 44.79 -0.37 11.32
C ASN A 248 44.07 0.22 12.54
N LEU A 249 43.67 1.50 12.48
CA LEU A 249 42.89 2.16 13.54
C LEU A 249 41.53 1.47 13.76
N TYR A 250 40.84 1.10 12.68
CA TYR A 250 39.61 0.32 12.78
C TYR A 250 39.86 -1.06 13.38
N ASN A 251 40.87 -1.79 12.88
CA ASN A 251 41.18 -3.15 13.33
C ASN A 251 41.58 -3.22 14.82
N ALA A 252 42.10 -2.13 15.40
CA ALA A 252 42.47 -2.07 16.80
C ALA A 252 41.28 -2.25 17.76
N HIS A 253 40.06 -1.87 17.33
CA HIS A 253 38.86 -1.92 18.19
C HIS A 253 37.64 -2.57 17.54
N LYS A 254 37.76 -3.10 16.32
CA LYS A 254 36.62 -3.70 15.58
C LYS A 254 35.91 -4.81 16.35
N ASP A 255 36.63 -5.62 17.15
CA ASP A 255 36.04 -6.76 17.87
C ASP A 255 35.17 -6.29 19.06
N ALA A 256 35.43 -5.09 19.59
CA ALA A 256 34.56 -4.44 20.57
C ALA A 256 33.35 -3.75 19.91
N ALA A 257 33.51 -3.30 18.67
CA ALA A 257 32.44 -2.64 17.89
C ALA A 257 31.48 -3.64 17.24
N ILE A 258 31.98 -4.80 16.83
CA ILE A 258 31.25 -5.90 16.18
C ILE A 258 31.24 -7.09 17.14
N PRO A 259 30.21 -7.20 17.99
CA PRO A 259 30.10 -8.34 18.89
C PRO A 259 29.91 -9.62 18.06
N GLN A 260 30.50 -10.72 18.52
CA GLN A 260 30.24 -12.03 17.93
C GLN A 260 28.75 -12.36 18.04
N LEU A 261 28.20 -12.99 16.99
CA LEU A 261 26.84 -13.51 17.02
C LEU A 261 26.73 -14.54 18.17
N LYS A 262 25.73 -14.35 19.04
CA LYS A 262 25.57 -15.19 20.24
C LYS A 262 24.90 -16.52 19.93
N GLU A 263 24.31 -16.64 18.75
CA GLU A 263 23.48 -17.77 18.35
C GLU A 263 23.50 -18.02 16.83
N GLU A 264 22.98 -19.19 16.44
CA GLU A 264 22.64 -19.49 15.03
C GLU A 264 21.26 -18.90 14.69
N PHE A 265 20.95 -18.76 13.40
CA PHE A 265 19.63 -18.29 12.99
C PHE A 265 18.56 -19.38 13.20
N TYR A 266 17.47 -19.00 13.88
CA TYR A 266 16.24 -19.79 14.06
C TYR A 266 15.02 -18.93 13.70
N GLY A 267 14.35 -19.27 12.60
CA GLY A 267 13.20 -18.49 12.18
C GLY A 267 12.40 -19.09 11.04
N LYS A 268 11.42 -18.31 10.60
CA LYS A 268 10.46 -18.64 9.57
C LYS A 268 10.42 -17.51 8.55
N LEU A 269 10.52 -17.89 7.28
CA LEU A 269 10.48 -16.99 6.14
C LEU A 269 9.38 -17.47 5.19
N ASP A 270 8.21 -16.86 5.30
CA ASP A 270 6.98 -17.34 4.67
C ASP A 270 6.25 -16.25 3.91
N PHE A 271 5.40 -16.70 2.98
CA PHE A 271 4.56 -15.83 2.20
C PHE A 271 3.22 -15.57 2.88
N VAL A 272 2.70 -14.35 2.73
CA VAL A 272 1.32 -13.97 3.04
C VAL A 272 0.78 -13.12 1.90
N GLY A 273 -0.27 -13.56 1.23
CA GLY A 273 -0.81 -12.88 0.06
C GLY A 273 -1.76 -13.76 -0.73
N ALA A 274 -1.97 -13.40 -2.00
CA ALA A 274 -3.02 -13.99 -2.83
C ALA A 274 -2.89 -15.50 -2.96
N GLU A 275 -3.99 -16.23 -2.80
CA GLU A 275 -4.17 -17.65 -3.12
C GLU A 275 -5.10 -17.86 -4.32
N HIS A 276 -5.78 -16.79 -4.74
CA HIS A 276 -6.66 -16.75 -5.90
C HIS A 276 -6.25 -15.64 -6.85
N THR A 277 -6.39 -15.86 -8.15
CA THR A 277 -6.20 -14.83 -9.16
C THR A 277 -6.94 -15.16 -10.46
N VAL A 278 -7.03 -14.17 -11.34
CA VAL A 278 -7.64 -14.26 -12.66
C VAL A 278 -6.68 -13.61 -13.66
N LYS A 279 -6.70 -14.04 -14.92
CA LYS A 279 -5.86 -13.47 -15.98
C LYS A 279 -5.96 -11.94 -16.03
N GLY A 280 -4.80 -11.30 -16.13
CA GLY A 280 -4.67 -9.85 -16.24
C GLY A 280 -4.75 -9.10 -14.90
N SER A 281 -5.16 -9.75 -13.80
CA SER A 281 -5.13 -9.15 -12.47
C SER A 281 -3.72 -9.00 -11.94
N GLU A 282 -3.49 -7.91 -11.22
CA GLU A 282 -2.31 -7.73 -10.38
C GLU A 282 -2.63 -8.09 -8.93
N PHE A 283 -1.69 -8.71 -8.23
CA PHE A 283 -1.87 -9.19 -6.85
C PHE A 283 -0.55 -9.13 -6.07
N ASN A 284 -0.65 -9.19 -4.74
CA ASN A 284 0.52 -9.16 -3.85
C ASN A 284 0.79 -10.53 -3.23
N VAL A 285 2.08 -10.86 -3.12
CA VAL A 285 2.62 -11.97 -2.31
C VAL A 285 3.71 -11.39 -1.43
N ASN A 286 3.43 -11.23 -0.14
CA ASN A 286 4.35 -10.56 0.79
C ASN A 286 5.27 -11.57 1.46
N LEU A 287 6.54 -11.21 1.64
CA LEU A 287 7.53 -12.00 2.37
C LEU A 287 7.58 -11.55 3.82
N HIS A 288 7.44 -12.50 4.74
CA HIS A 288 7.44 -12.25 6.18
C HIS A 288 8.56 -13.02 6.89
N LEU A 289 9.32 -12.30 7.71
CA LEU A 289 10.34 -12.86 8.59
C LEU A 289 9.85 -12.89 10.04
N ARG A 290 9.93 -14.05 10.69
CA ARG A 290 9.62 -14.23 12.12
C ARG A 290 10.70 -15.06 12.80
N THR A 291 11.12 -14.62 13.97
CA THR A 291 12.16 -15.27 14.79
C THR A 291 11.59 -15.47 16.19
N ASN A 292 11.11 -16.68 16.52
CA ASN A 292 10.27 -16.88 17.71
C ASN A 292 11.05 -17.04 19.03
N ASN A 293 12.37 -17.14 18.97
CA ASN A 293 13.23 -17.45 20.10
C ASN A 293 14.65 -16.86 20.01
N MET A 294 14.90 -15.94 19.08
CA MET A 294 16.21 -15.29 18.95
C MET A 294 16.33 -14.09 19.90
N SER A 295 17.56 -13.85 20.35
CA SER A 295 17.98 -12.73 21.18
C SER A 295 18.71 -11.63 20.41
N ASP A 296 19.44 -12.01 19.35
CA ASP A 296 20.15 -11.09 18.47
C ASP A 296 19.28 -10.64 17.29
N GLY A 297 19.66 -9.48 16.74
CA GLY A 297 19.05 -8.80 15.61
C GLY A 297 19.00 -9.62 14.32
N VAL A 298 18.14 -9.24 13.36
CA VAL A 298 18.39 -9.52 11.93
C VAL A 298 18.28 -8.20 11.17
N GLU A 299 19.41 -7.52 10.99
CA GLU A 299 19.44 -6.24 10.28
C GLU A 299 19.17 -6.37 8.77
N LYS A 300 19.58 -7.50 8.17
CA LYS A 300 19.55 -7.69 6.72
C LYS A 300 19.34 -9.16 6.35
N ILE A 301 18.63 -9.35 5.25
CA ILE A 301 18.37 -10.64 4.63
C ILE A 301 18.75 -10.57 3.16
N LYS A 302 19.38 -11.64 2.68
CA LYS A 302 19.49 -11.95 1.25
C LYS A 302 18.80 -13.28 0.97
N THR A 303 17.89 -13.34 0.01
CA THR A 303 17.23 -14.60 -0.36
C THR A 303 16.78 -14.57 -1.81
N ASP A 304 16.60 -15.74 -2.40
CA ASP A 304 15.98 -15.87 -3.71
C ASP A 304 14.51 -16.30 -3.60
N ILE A 305 13.69 -15.83 -4.52
CA ILE A 305 12.30 -16.30 -4.70
C ILE A 305 12.16 -16.83 -6.12
N GLN A 306 11.89 -18.13 -6.23
CA GLN A 306 11.48 -18.76 -7.49
C GLN A 306 9.96 -18.70 -7.62
N PHE A 307 9.45 -18.25 -8.76
CA PHE A 307 8.05 -18.30 -9.15
C PHE A 307 7.87 -18.91 -10.55
N ASP A 308 6.65 -19.37 -10.84
CA ASP A 308 6.28 -19.93 -12.15
C ASP A 308 6.13 -18.82 -13.20
N GLU A 309 7.23 -18.52 -13.89
CA GLU A 309 7.33 -17.45 -14.89
C GLU A 309 6.38 -17.61 -16.06
N ASP A 310 5.95 -18.83 -16.41
CA ASP A 310 5.00 -19.05 -17.50
C ASP A 310 3.60 -18.52 -17.13
N LYS A 311 3.30 -18.45 -15.83
CA LYS A 311 2.00 -18.07 -15.30
C LYS A 311 1.97 -16.64 -14.78
N PHE A 312 3.07 -16.16 -14.21
CA PHE A 312 3.14 -14.85 -13.56
C PHE A 312 4.24 -13.97 -14.14
N GLU A 313 4.06 -12.66 -13.99
CA GLU A 313 5.03 -11.62 -14.31
C GLU A 313 5.28 -10.79 -13.05
N PHE A 314 6.55 -10.53 -12.72
CA PHE A 314 6.90 -9.62 -11.62
C PHE A 314 6.68 -8.17 -12.06
N VAL A 315 5.94 -7.41 -11.25
CA VAL A 315 5.57 -6.02 -11.54
C VAL A 315 6.44 -5.05 -10.75
N SER A 316 6.54 -5.25 -9.43
CA SER A 316 7.29 -4.35 -8.55
C SER A 316 7.57 -4.97 -7.18
N GLY A 317 8.61 -4.49 -6.52
CA GLY A 317 8.93 -4.78 -5.12
C GLY A 317 9.62 -3.58 -4.47
N PRO A 318 9.94 -3.65 -3.16
CA PRO A 318 10.73 -2.63 -2.50
C PRO A 318 12.15 -2.55 -3.08
N SER A 319 12.86 -1.47 -2.75
CA SER A 319 14.30 -1.34 -3.05
C SER A 319 15.06 -2.56 -2.54
N GLY A 320 15.93 -3.12 -3.39
CA GLY A 320 16.68 -4.34 -3.09
C GLY A 320 16.08 -5.63 -3.67
N VAL A 321 14.89 -5.56 -4.26
CA VAL A 321 14.32 -6.65 -5.06
C VAL A 321 14.72 -6.47 -6.53
N THR A 322 15.32 -7.49 -7.12
CA THR A 322 15.74 -7.48 -8.53
C THR A 322 15.35 -8.79 -9.21
N SER A 323 14.94 -8.73 -10.47
CA SER A 323 14.73 -9.92 -11.29
C SER A 323 16.04 -10.39 -11.92
N ASP A 324 16.26 -11.70 -11.96
CA ASP A 324 17.37 -12.30 -12.69
C ASP A 324 17.07 -12.28 -14.20
N SER A 325 17.95 -11.66 -14.98
CA SER A 325 17.79 -11.55 -16.44
C SER A 325 18.17 -12.83 -17.20
N GLU A 326 18.98 -13.70 -16.59
CA GLU A 326 19.42 -14.97 -17.19
C GLU A 326 18.51 -16.13 -16.78
N LYS A 327 17.84 -16.02 -15.63
CA LYS A 327 16.86 -16.98 -15.12
C LYS A 327 15.54 -16.28 -14.85
N PRO A 328 14.64 -16.22 -15.85
CA PRO A 328 13.29 -15.74 -15.59
C PRO A 328 12.65 -16.55 -14.45
N GLY A 329 11.63 -15.97 -13.80
CA GLY A 329 11.02 -16.60 -12.63
C GLY A 329 11.85 -16.54 -11.35
N LEU A 330 13.09 -16.02 -11.36
CA LEU A 330 13.90 -15.85 -10.17
C LEU A 330 14.01 -14.37 -9.78
N LEU A 331 13.73 -14.08 -8.50
CA LEU A 331 13.96 -12.77 -7.89
C LEU A 331 15.05 -12.88 -6.83
N HIS A 332 16.00 -11.95 -6.84
CA HIS A 332 16.96 -11.75 -5.75
C HIS A 332 16.42 -10.67 -4.81
N ILE A 333 16.36 -10.98 -3.53
CA ILE A 333 15.87 -10.12 -2.46
C ILE A 333 17.06 -9.76 -1.57
N ASP A 334 17.43 -8.48 -1.53
CA ASP A 334 18.41 -7.92 -0.59
C ASP A 334 17.73 -6.76 0.16
N VAL A 335 17.12 -7.07 1.30
CA VAL A 335 16.29 -6.10 2.04
C VAL A 335 16.66 -6.06 3.52
N ALA A 336 16.18 -5.04 4.21
CA ALA A 336 16.27 -4.97 5.67
C ALA A 336 15.51 -6.15 6.30
N GLY A 337 16.08 -6.72 7.36
CA GLY A 337 15.41 -7.76 8.15
C GLY A 337 14.41 -7.17 9.16
N SER A 338 14.12 -7.92 10.23
CA SER A 338 13.23 -7.47 11.29
C SER A 338 14.01 -7.15 12.56
N LYS A 339 13.57 -6.11 13.26
CA LYS A 339 14.05 -5.74 14.60
C LYS A 339 13.13 -6.25 15.72
N ASN A 340 12.02 -6.90 15.37
CA ASN A 340 11.02 -7.38 16.31
C ASN A 340 11.12 -8.91 16.38
N PHE A 341 11.73 -9.38 17.47
CA PHE A 341 11.92 -10.80 17.79
C PHE A 341 10.74 -11.31 18.62
N ASN A 342 10.48 -12.59 18.51
CA ASN A 342 9.48 -13.34 19.27
C ASN A 342 8.02 -13.00 18.93
N ASP A 343 7.77 -12.48 17.73
CA ASP A 343 6.42 -12.25 17.23
C ASP A 343 5.82 -13.53 16.61
N THR A 344 4.90 -14.16 17.36
CA THR A 344 4.16 -15.34 16.92
C THR A 344 2.89 -15.00 16.16
N ASN A 345 2.51 -13.72 16.05
CA ASN A 345 1.28 -13.31 15.39
C ASN A 345 1.41 -13.42 13.86
N THR A 346 0.66 -14.34 13.27
CA THR A 346 0.73 -14.60 11.83
C THR A 346 0.14 -13.47 10.98
N ILE A 347 -0.67 -12.59 11.59
CA ILE A 347 -1.29 -11.46 10.88
C ILE A 347 -0.55 -10.13 11.11
N ASP A 348 0.50 -10.05 11.95
CA ASP A 348 1.25 -8.81 12.16
C ASP A 348 2.12 -8.44 10.97
N TYR A 349 1.57 -7.66 10.05
CA TYR A 349 2.29 -7.23 8.86
C TYR A 349 3.19 -6.04 9.12
N GLN A 350 2.91 -5.21 10.13
CA GLN A 350 3.72 -4.02 10.41
C GLN A 350 5.13 -4.43 10.83
N ASN A 351 5.24 -5.50 11.62
CA ASN A 351 6.50 -5.90 12.25
C ASN A 351 7.21 -7.05 11.52
N THR A 352 6.48 -7.87 10.77
CA THR A 352 7.05 -9.08 10.16
C THR A 352 7.22 -9.00 8.64
N LYS A 353 6.50 -8.10 7.94
CA LYS A 353 6.63 -7.96 6.48
C LYS A 353 7.94 -7.27 6.12
N ILE A 354 8.80 -7.98 5.41
CA ILE A 354 10.10 -7.46 4.94
C ILE A 354 10.08 -7.10 3.45
N ALA A 355 9.18 -7.69 2.66
CA ALA A 355 8.99 -7.31 1.27
C ALA A 355 7.53 -7.45 0.82
N GLU A 356 7.02 -6.44 0.12
CA GLU A 356 5.74 -6.48 -0.59
C GLU A 356 6.05 -6.69 -2.08
N LEU A 357 5.69 -7.85 -2.63
CA LEU A 357 6.00 -8.23 -4.00
C LEU A 357 4.72 -8.29 -4.82
N ARG A 358 4.70 -7.57 -5.94
CA ARG A 358 3.54 -7.45 -6.81
C ARG A 358 3.77 -8.21 -8.10
N PHE A 359 2.77 -9.00 -8.49
CA PHE A 359 2.80 -9.83 -9.69
C PHE A 359 1.54 -9.63 -10.53
N LYS A 360 1.60 -10.07 -11.79
CA LYS A 360 0.49 -10.08 -12.75
C LYS A 360 0.26 -11.48 -13.29
N THR A 361 -1.00 -11.89 -13.42
CA THR A 361 -1.38 -13.19 -14.00
C THR A 361 -1.43 -13.14 -15.53
N LYS A 362 -0.76 -14.09 -16.18
CA LYS A 362 -0.63 -14.16 -17.66
C LYS A 362 -1.57 -15.17 -18.32
N VAL A 363 -1.84 -16.27 -17.65
CA VAL A 363 -2.59 -17.40 -18.22
C VAL A 363 -4.04 -17.41 -17.75
N ASP A 364 -4.91 -18.08 -18.49
CA ASP A 364 -6.36 -18.17 -18.19
C ASP A 364 -6.69 -19.14 -17.05
N GLN A 365 -5.83 -20.12 -16.77
CA GLN A 365 -6.10 -21.17 -15.78
C GLN A 365 -4.82 -21.84 -15.26
N GLY A 366 -4.96 -22.57 -14.15
CA GLY A 366 -3.92 -23.42 -13.60
C GLY A 366 -3.58 -23.08 -12.15
N GLN A 367 -2.44 -23.56 -11.69
CA GLN A 367 -1.90 -23.25 -10.37
C GLN A 367 -0.44 -22.84 -10.53
N GLY A 368 -0.04 -21.76 -9.88
CA GLY A 368 1.36 -21.33 -9.82
C GLY A 368 1.88 -21.30 -8.39
N THR A 369 3.20 -21.33 -8.24
CA THR A 369 3.89 -21.51 -6.96
C THR A 369 5.00 -20.49 -6.77
N PHE A 370 5.28 -20.17 -5.50
CA PHE A 370 6.39 -19.34 -5.05
C PHE A 370 7.19 -20.10 -3.99
N LYS A 371 8.52 -20.04 -4.08
CA LYS A 371 9.43 -20.79 -3.20
C LYS A 371 10.60 -19.92 -2.79
N VAL A 372 10.91 -19.92 -1.50
CA VAL A 372 12.12 -19.31 -0.95
C VAL A 372 13.31 -20.25 -1.18
N GLN A 373 14.44 -19.69 -1.60
CA GLN A 373 15.70 -20.41 -1.82
C GLN A 373 16.89 -19.53 -1.38
N ASN A 374 18.05 -20.15 -1.13
CA ASN A 374 19.34 -19.47 -0.91
C ASN A 374 19.26 -18.31 0.10
N SER A 375 18.66 -18.55 1.28
CA SER A 375 18.50 -17.52 2.29
C SER A 375 19.76 -17.35 3.14
N HIS A 376 20.12 -16.10 3.40
CA HIS A 376 21.24 -15.66 4.22
C HIS A 376 20.77 -14.51 5.11
N PHE A 377 21.11 -14.56 6.39
CA PHE A 377 20.69 -13.58 7.39
C PHE A 377 21.92 -12.94 8.01
N TYR A 378 21.85 -11.65 8.31
CA TYR A 378 23.00 -10.89 8.79
C TYR A 378 22.64 -10.05 10.00
N GLU A 379 23.61 -9.90 10.90
CA GLU A 379 23.60 -8.95 12.01
C GLU A 379 25.04 -8.45 12.25
N TYR A 380 25.21 -7.14 12.45
CA TYR A 380 26.53 -6.50 12.53
C TYR A 380 27.44 -6.79 11.32
N GLY A 381 26.86 -6.98 10.12
CA GLY A 381 27.56 -7.37 8.90
C GLY A 381 28.06 -8.83 8.89
N GLN A 382 27.85 -9.59 9.96
CA GLN A 382 28.20 -11.00 10.06
C GLN A 382 27.02 -11.86 9.58
N GLU A 383 27.31 -12.88 8.78
CA GLU A 383 26.31 -13.84 8.35
C GLU A 383 26.04 -14.87 9.47
N TYR A 384 24.77 -15.10 9.78
CA TYR A 384 24.38 -16.20 10.64
C TYR A 384 24.62 -17.54 9.96
N LYS A 385 25.16 -18.49 10.71
CA LYS A 385 24.94 -19.91 10.40
C LYS A 385 23.46 -20.24 10.65
N ILE A 386 22.80 -20.86 9.68
CA ILE A 386 21.39 -21.28 9.83
C ILE A 386 21.32 -22.57 10.65
N GLY A 387 20.69 -22.50 11.82
CA GLY A 387 20.32 -23.66 12.62
C GLY A 387 18.98 -24.23 12.16
N GLN A 388 17.96 -23.37 12.03
CA GLN A 388 16.63 -23.73 11.50
C GLN A 388 16.04 -22.58 10.68
N LEU A 389 15.54 -22.92 9.49
CA LEU A 389 14.74 -22.04 8.66
C LEU A 389 13.49 -22.79 8.21
N GLU A 390 12.33 -22.34 8.66
CA GLU A 390 11.05 -22.80 8.15
C GLU A 390 10.61 -21.94 6.96
N SER A 391 10.25 -22.58 5.85
CA SER A 391 9.60 -21.92 4.73
C SER A 391 8.65 -22.90 4.03
N LYS A 392 7.47 -22.42 3.64
CA LYS A 392 6.45 -23.16 2.90
C LYS A 392 6.31 -22.59 1.49
N ASN A 393 6.14 -23.50 0.53
CA ASN A 393 5.73 -23.10 -0.81
C ASN A 393 4.37 -22.41 -0.74
N HIS A 394 4.24 -21.28 -1.41
CA HIS A 394 2.97 -20.59 -1.58
C HIS A 394 2.37 -20.96 -2.92
N SER A 395 1.07 -21.24 -2.96
CA SER A 395 0.39 -21.66 -4.19
C SER A 395 -0.79 -20.75 -4.48
N ILE A 396 -0.98 -20.42 -5.75
CA ILE A 396 -2.05 -19.54 -6.22
C ILE A 396 -2.84 -20.25 -7.30
N THR A 397 -4.16 -20.30 -7.12
CA THR A 397 -5.11 -20.85 -8.09
C THR A 397 -5.53 -19.76 -9.08
N ILE A 398 -5.44 -20.05 -10.37
CA ILE A 398 -5.85 -19.18 -11.47
C ILE A 398 -7.19 -19.68 -11.99
N HIS A 399 -8.23 -18.87 -11.78
CA HIS A 399 -9.61 -19.27 -12.06
C HIS A 399 -9.99 -19.00 -13.53
N PRO A 400 -10.36 -20.04 -14.31
CA PRO A 400 -10.82 -19.86 -15.68
C PRO A 400 -12.21 -19.26 -15.76
N LYS A 401 -12.45 -18.49 -16.83
CA LYS A 401 -13.81 -18.21 -17.30
C LYS A 401 -14.39 -19.44 -17.99
N LYS A 402 -15.72 -19.56 -17.96
CA LYS A 402 -16.43 -20.61 -18.69
C LYS A 402 -16.21 -20.46 -20.20
N GLU A 403 -16.21 -21.57 -20.93
CA GLU A 403 -16.08 -21.53 -22.40
C GLU A 403 -17.27 -20.85 -23.08
N ILE A 404 -18.46 -20.99 -22.48
CA ILE A 404 -19.72 -20.40 -22.95
C ILE A 404 -19.90 -18.92 -22.57
N ASP A 405 -19.03 -18.37 -21.72
CA ASP A 405 -18.90 -16.91 -21.54
C ASP A 405 -18.13 -16.39 -22.77
N THR A 406 -18.87 -15.92 -23.76
CA THR A 406 -18.31 -15.56 -25.07
C THR A 406 -17.86 -14.11 -25.14
N ASN A 407 -18.48 -13.23 -24.35
CA ASN A 407 -18.11 -11.82 -24.28
C ASN A 407 -16.95 -11.58 -23.27
N LYS A 408 -16.59 -12.59 -22.47
CA LYS A 408 -15.52 -12.61 -21.46
C LYS A 408 -15.74 -11.61 -20.33
N ASP A 409 -16.97 -11.35 -19.93
CA ASP A 409 -17.33 -10.50 -18.78
C ASP A 409 -17.41 -11.27 -17.43
N GLY A 410 -17.22 -12.59 -17.48
CA GLY A 410 -17.26 -13.47 -16.31
C GLY A 410 -18.66 -13.82 -15.83
N LEU A 411 -19.70 -13.54 -16.61
CA LEU A 411 -21.09 -13.94 -16.37
C LEU A 411 -21.60 -14.74 -17.57
N ILE A 412 -22.70 -15.47 -17.37
CA ILE A 412 -23.44 -16.08 -18.47
C ILE A 412 -24.77 -15.33 -18.55
N THR A 413 -24.92 -14.50 -19.58
CA THR A 413 -26.13 -13.72 -19.82
C THR A 413 -26.62 -13.91 -21.24
N ILE A 414 -27.76 -13.30 -21.59
CA ILE A 414 -28.29 -13.41 -22.95
C ILE A 414 -27.40 -12.73 -24.00
N SER A 415 -26.50 -11.84 -23.59
CA SER A 415 -25.50 -11.26 -24.50
C SER A 415 -24.52 -12.30 -25.04
N ASP A 416 -24.32 -13.42 -24.32
CA ASP A 416 -23.44 -14.50 -24.79
C ASP A 416 -24.00 -15.26 -26.00
N LEU A 417 -25.30 -15.15 -26.26
CA LEU A 417 -25.91 -15.70 -27.48
C LEU A 417 -25.47 -14.97 -28.75
N LEU A 418 -24.76 -13.85 -28.61
CA LEU A 418 -24.27 -13.02 -29.71
C LEU A 418 -22.79 -13.28 -30.02
N GLY A 419 -22.16 -14.23 -29.34
CA GLY A 419 -20.83 -14.70 -29.66
C GLY A 419 -20.73 -15.26 -31.08
N ASP A 420 -19.56 -15.11 -31.69
CA ASP A 420 -19.27 -15.71 -32.98
C ASP A 420 -19.17 -17.25 -32.87
N GLU A 421 -19.51 -17.95 -33.96
CA GLU A 421 -19.30 -19.40 -34.11
C GLU A 421 -19.99 -20.30 -33.06
N LEU A 422 -21.07 -19.83 -32.43
CA LEU A 422 -21.85 -20.63 -31.47
C LEU A 422 -22.49 -21.86 -32.11
N THR A 423 -22.12 -23.04 -31.59
CA THR A 423 -22.83 -24.28 -31.90
C THR A 423 -24.21 -24.31 -31.24
N GLU A 424 -25.17 -25.05 -31.80
CA GLU A 424 -26.49 -25.24 -31.18
C GLU A 424 -26.40 -25.80 -29.75
N LYS A 425 -25.36 -26.61 -29.46
CA LYS A 425 -25.08 -27.09 -28.11
C LYS A 425 -24.71 -25.94 -27.17
N MET A 426 -23.82 -25.04 -27.59
CA MET A 426 -23.42 -23.88 -26.78
C MET A 426 -24.59 -22.93 -26.56
N LYS A 427 -25.37 -22.62 -27.60
CA LYS A 427 -26.58 -21.78 -27.47
C LYS A 427 -27.56 -22.33 -26.44
N LYS A 428 -27.78 -23.66 -26.45
CA LYS A 428 -28.61 -24.33 -25.46
C LYS A 428 -28.00 -24.22 -24.04
N GLN A 429 -26.70 -24.44 -23.89
CA GLN A 429 -26.02 -24.31 -22.59
C GLN A 429 -26.06 -22.88 -22.04
N ILE A 430 -25.95 -21.87 -22.90
CA ILE A 430 -26.14 -20.46 -22.53
C ILE A 430 -27.59 -20.25 -22.11
N ALA A 431 -28.57 -20.69 -22.90
CA ALA A 431 -29.98 -20.52 -22.57
C ALA A 431 -30.43 -21.24 -21.28
N GLU A 432 -29.75 -22.32 -20.88
CA GLU A 432 -29.99 -23.03 -19.61
C GLU A 432 -29.30 -22.36 -18.40
N GLN A 433 -28.31 -21.51 -18.61
CA GLN A 433 -27.51 -20.87 -17.54
C GLN A 433 -27.61 -19.34 -17.53
N ALA A 434 -28.25 -18.73 -18.53
CA ALA A 434 -28.37 -17.30 -18.63
C ALA A 434 -29.19 -16.76 -17.46
N GLU A 435 -28.61 -15.78 -16.78
CA GLU A 435 -29.26 -15.06 -15.70
C GLU A 435 -29.52 -13.61 -16.12
N VAL A 436 -30.65 -13.07 -15.68
CA VAL A 436 -30.87 -11.63 -15.74
C VAL A 436 -29.95 -10.96 -14.73
N LYS A 437 -29.02 -10.15 -15.21
CA LYS A 437 -28.07 -9.39 -14.39
C LYS A 437 -28.28 -7.90 -14.65
N PRO A 438 -29.05 -7.19 -13.80
CA PRO A 438 -29.20 -5.74 -13.93
C PRO A 438 -27.85 -5.02 -13.84
N TYR A 439 -26.94 -5.57 -13.04
CA TYR A 439 -25.56 -5.10 -12.94
C TYR A 439 -24.59 -6.25 -13.16
N LYS A 440 -23.52 -5.94 -13.88
CA LYS A 440 -22.31 -6.76 -13.95
C LYS A 440 -21.30 -6.29 -12.92
N HIS A 441 -21.30 -5.01 -12.59
CA HIS A 441 -20.29 -4.38 -11.76
C HIS A 441 -20.90 -3.63 -10.59
N VAL A 442 -20.18 -3.57 -9.48
CA VAL A 442 -20.40 -2.58 -8.43
C VAL A 442 -19.17 -1.68 -8.33
N VAL A 443 -19.39 -0.37 -8.40
CA VAL A 443 -18.37 0.64 -8.10
C VAL A 443 -18.77 1.33 -6.80
N PHE A 444 -18.00 1.08 -5.75
CA PHE A 444 -18.22 1.70 -4.43
C PHE A 444 -17.27 2.88 -4.25
N ILE A 445 -17.83 4.09 -4.15
CA ILE A 445 -17.13 5.36 -3.94
C ILE A 445 -17.31 5.82 -2.50
N GLY A 446 -16.27 5.66 -1.69
CA GLY A 446 -16.27 6.14 -0.32
C GLY A 446 -15.47 7.43 -0.15
N ILE A 447 -16.04 8.41 0.56
CA ILE A 447 -15.43 9.72 0.85
C ILE A 447 -15.27 9.83 2.37
N ASP A 448 -14.04 9.77 2.87
CA ASP A 448 -13.74 9.78 4.31
C ASP A 448 -14.18 11.09 4.97
N GLY A 449 -14.90 11.00 6.08
CA GLY A 449 -15.30 12.16 6.88
C GLY A 449 -16.33 13.11 6.24
N ALA A 450 -17.00 12.72 5.15
CA ALA A 450 -17.94 13.58 4.44
C ALA A 450 -19.25 13.84 5.19
N GLY A 451 -19.63 12.97 6.14
CA GLY A 451 -20.86 13.10 6.93
C GLY A 451 -22.10 13.26 6.04
N VAL A 452 -22.80 14.39 6.14
CA VAL A 452 -23.93 14.73 5.24
C VAL A 452 -23.61 15.85 4.25
N GLY A 453 -22.32 16.18 4.07
CA GLY A 453 -21.82 17.36 3.33
C GLY A 453 -22.15 17.42 1.82
N VAL A 454 -22.94 16.49 1.29
CA VAL A 454 -23.33 16.42 -0.14
C VAL A 454 -24.78 16.90 -0.39
N HIS A 455 -25.44 17.42 0.64
CA HIS A 455 -26.81 17.95 0.60
C HIS A 455 -26.84 19.46 0.86
N LYS A 456 -27.79 20.19 0.24
CA LYS A 456 -27.88 21.65 0.40
C LYS A 456 -28.24 22.11 1.82
N GLU A 457 -28.94 21.26 2.57
CA GLU A 457 -29.25 21.49 3.99
C GLU A 457 -28.15 20.99 4.94
N ALA A 458 -26.99 20.58 4.43
CA ALA A 458 -25.89 20.14 5.26
C ALA A 458 -25.34 21.29 6.12
N PRO A 459 -24.82 21.01 7.33
CA PRO A 459 -24.26 22.02 8.23
C PRO A 459 -23.14 22.81 7.57
N TYR A 460 -23.07 24.10 7.88
CA TYR A 460 -21.98 24.98 7.51
C TYR A 460 -21.64 25.93 8.65
N PHE A 461 -20.34 26.04 8.93
CA PHE A 461 -19.81 26.95 9.94
C PHE A 461 -18.79 27.87 9.29
N SER A 462 -19.11 29.16 9.15
CA SER A 462 -18.23 30.14 8.48
C SER A 462 -16.91 30.38 9.24
N ASN A 463 -16.89 30.12 10.55
CA ASN A 463 -15.72 30.12 11.42
C ASN A 463 -16.05 29.37 12.72
N SER A 464 -15.06 29.23 13.61
CA SER A 464 -15.18 28.45 14.84
C SER A 464 -16.22 28.96 15.85
N ASN A 465 -16.66 30.21 15.75
CA ASN A 465 -17.65 30.83 16.64
C ASN A 465 -19.02 31.03 15.97
N ALA A 466 -19.15 30.64 14.70
CA ALA A 466 -20.39 30.78 13.95
C ALA A 466 -21.43 29.77 14.45
N LYS A 467 -22.71 30.16 14.40
CA LYS A 467 -23.81 29.21 14.52
C LYS A 467 -23.96 28.43 13.22
N MET A 468 -24.51 27.22 13.33
CA MET A 468 -24.82 26.39 12.18
C MET A 468 -25.81 27.09 11.25
N GLU A 469 -25.52 27.08 9.96
CA GLU A 469 -26.44 27.41 8.87
C GLU A 469 -26.36 26.34 7.77
N PRO A 470 -27.37 26.22 6.89
CA PRO A 470 -27.26 25.38 5.70
C PRO A 470 -26.10 25.79 4.78
N VAL A 471 -25.50 24.82 4.08
CA VAL A 471 -24.50 25.10 3.03
C VAL A 471 -25.13 25.86 1.85
N GLY A 472 -26.37 25.54 1.49
CA GLY A 472 -27.12 26.19 0.42
C GLY A 472 -26.37 26.22 -0.91
N ASP A 473 -26.39 27.37 -1.58
CA ASP A 473 -25.76 27.58 -2.90
C ASP A 473 -24.22 27.59 -2.85
N ARG A 474 -23.61 27.49 -1.66
CA ARG A 474 -22.16 27.33 -1.53
C ARG A 474 -21.72 25.91 -1.90
N LEU A 475 -22.65 24.95 -1.95
CA LEU A 475 -22.38 23.58 -2.36
C LEU A 475 -22.29 23.49 -3.90
N ASN A 476 -21.10 23.15 -4.41
CA ASN A 476 -20.84 22.99 -5.84
C ASN A 476 -20.33 21.59 -6.16
N VAL A 477 -21.26 20.65 -6.36
CA VAL A 477 -20.94 19.22 -6.59
C VAL A 477 -21.78 18.58 -7.71
N PRO A 478 -21.76 19.12 -8.93
CA PRO A 478 -22.64 18.67 -10.01
C PRO A 478 -22.52 17.18 -10.36
N ALA A 479 -21.32 16.57 -10.28
CA ALA A 479 -21.16 15.16 -10.62
C ALA A 479 -21.78 14.25 -9.54
N LEU A 480 -21.52 14.53 -8.26
CA LEU A 480 -22.16 13.86 -7.13
C LEU A 480 -23.68 14.04 -7.17
N ARG A 481 -24.16 15.27 -7.37
CA ARG A 481 -25.60 15.55 -7.46
C ARG A 481 -26.24 14.76 -8.61
N SER A 482 -25.60 14.66 -9.77
CA SER A 482 -26.13 13.87 -10.88
C SER A 482 -26.32 12.38 -10.53
N ILE A 483 -25.42 11.78 -9.75
CA ILE A 483 -25.55 10.40 -9.27
C ILE A 483 -26.74 10.28 -8.30
N ILE A 484 -26.80 11.19 -7.32
CA ILE A 484 -27.78 11.14 -6.23
C ILE A 484 -29.20 11.46 -6.75
N GLU A 485 -29.36 12.49 -7.57
CA GLU A 485 -30.64 12.97 -8.10
C GLU A 485 -31.28 12.01 -9.10
N SER A 486 -30.49 11.12 -9.72
CA SER A 486 -31.00 10.05 -10.58
C SER A 486 -31.11 8.69 -9.89
N GLY A 487 -30.98 8.67 -8.55
CA GLY A 487 -31.01 7.46 -7.73
C GLY A 487 -31.72 7.66 -6.39
N ALA A 488 -31.27 6.90 -5.39
CA ALA A 488 -31.82 6.91 -4.04
C ALA A 488 -30.75 7.23 -2.98
N VAL A 489 -31.14 7.94 -1.92
CA VAL A 489 -30.22 8.42 -0.89
C VAL A 489 -30.87 8.49 0.49
N SER A 490 -30.13 8.10 1.52
CA SER A 490 -30.42 8.46 2.90
C SER A 490 -29.44 9.52 3.39
N TYR A 491 -29.95 10.60 3.98
CA TYR A 491 -29.17 11.60 4.73
C TYR A 491 -29.30 11.43 6.25
N SER A 492 -29.94 10.34 6.68
CA SER A 492 -30.19 10.03 8.08
C SER A 492 -29.53 8.72 8.52
N ALA A 493 -28.75 8.11 7.63
CA ALA A 493 -27.96 6.94 7.92
C ALA A 493 -26.95 7.23 9.05
N GLN A 494 -26.60 6.18 9.79
CA GLN A 494 -25.74 6.30 10.97
C GLN A 494 -24.48 5.45 10.83
N SER A 495 -23.33 6.06 11.10
CA SER A 495 -22.12 5.33 11.44
C SER A 495 -22.35 4.40 12.63
N VAL A 496 -21.66 3.27 12.61
CA VAL A 496 -21.48 2.46 13.82
C VAL A 496 -20.58 3.23 14.80
N LEU A 497 -20.63 2.84 16.08
CA LEU A 497 -19.76 3.43 17.09
C LEU A 497 -18.53 2.54 17.33
N PRO A 498 -17.34 3.14 17.53
CA PRO A 498 -17.07 4.58 17.42
C PRO A 498 -17.17 5.08 15.97
N SER A 499 -17.60 6.34 15.79
CA SER A 499 -17.77 7.00 14.49
C SER A 499 -16.42 7.43 13.90
N SER A 500 -15.54 6.45 13.72
CA SER A 500 -14.17 6.60 13.25
C SER A 500 -13.92 5.68 12.05
N SER A 501 -12.85 5.96 11.31
CA SER A 501 -12.62 5.39 9.98
C SER A 501 -12.55 3.87 9.95
N SER A 502 -11.54 3.21 10.55
CA SER A 502 -11.45 1.74 10.51
C SER A 502 -12.69 1.01 11.04
N PRO A 503 -13.31 1.44 12.16
CA PRO A 503 -14.59 0.91 12.60
C PRO A 503 -15.69 0.93 11.52
N ASN A 504 -15.82 2.02 10.76
CA ASN A 504 -16.89 2.17 9.79
C ASN A 504 -16.56 1.60 8.41
N TRP A 505 -15.30 1.70 7.95
CA TRP A 505 -14.85 0.97 6.76
C TRP A 505 -14.93 -0.54 6.98
N GLY A 506 -14.51 -1.02 8.16
CA GLY A 506 -14.71 -2.40 8.59
C GLY A 506 -16.19 -2.79 8.59
N ALA A 507 -17.07 -1.93 9.11
CA ALA A 507 -18.51 -2.19 9.08
C ALA A 507 -19.07 -2.30 7.65
N MET A 508 -18.69 -1.40 6.75
CA MET A 508 -19.11 -1.43 5.35
C MET A 508 -18.66 -2.70 4.62
N LEU A 509 -17.51 -3.26 5.00
CA LEU A 509 -16.95 -4.46 4.38
C LEU A 509 -17.46 -5.76 5.02
N THR A 510 -17.83 -5.76 6.29
CA THR A 510 -18.17 -6.99 7.04
C THR A 510 -19.66 -7.12 7.39
N GLY A 511 -20.42 -6.02 7.27
CA GLY A 511 -21.84 -5.99 7.64
C GLY A 511 -22.10 -5.97 9.15
N VAL A 512 -21.08 -5.81 10.00
CA VAL A 512 -21.22 -5.75 11.47
C VAL A 512 -20.57 -4.49 12.07
N GLY A 513 -20.89 -4.15 13.31
CA GLY A 513 -20.23 -3.04 14.02
C GLY A 513 -18.88 -3.40 14.62
N TYR A 514 -18.19 -2.38 15.15
CA TYR A 514 -16.90 -2.53 15.84
C TYR A 514 -16.96 -3.47 17.05
N ASP A 515 -18.12 -3.55 17.70
CA ASP A 515 -18.40 -4.48 18.79
C ASP A 515 -18.29 -5.96 18.40
N LYS A 516 -18.18 -6.25 17.10
CA LYS A 516 -18.05 -7.60 16.55
C LYS A 516 -16.76 -7.82 15.77
N HIS A 517 -16.41 -6.91 14.86
CA HIS A 517 -15.19 -7.09 14.06
C HIS A 517 -13.92 -6.65 14.81
N HIS A 518 -14.03 -5.80 15.84
CA HIS A 518 -12.94 -5.40 16.75
C HIS A 518 -11.70 -4.82 16.06
N ILE A 519 -11.88 -4.01 15.00
CA ILE A 519 -10.76 -3.37 14.30
C ILE A 519 -10.86 -1.85 14.45
N ASP A 520 -9.91 -1.26 15.17
CA ASP A 520 -9.74 0.18 15.25
C ASP A 520 -8.67 0.68 14.25
N ASN A 521 -8.41 2.00 14.25
CA ASN A 521 -7.43 2.63 13.35
C ASN A 521 -5.98 2.16 13.61
N SER A 522 -5.67 1.74 14.84
CA SER A 522 -4.35 1.22 15.21
C SER A 522 -4.19 -0.22 14.74
N ASP A 523 -5.22 -1.03 14.88
CA ASP A 523 -5.22 -2.45 14.51
C ASP A 523 -5.08 -2.62 13.00
N SER A 524 -5.86 -1.86 12.21
CA SER A 524 -5.81 -1.90 10.74
C SER A 524 -4.47 -1.47 10.15
N GLY A 525 -3.64 -0.76 10.93
CA GLY A 525 -2.28 -0.37 10.59
C GLY A 525 -1.21 -1.41 10.94
N LYS A 526 -1.59 -2.46 11.69
CA LYS A 526 -0.69 -3.47 12.24
C LYS A 526 -0.96 -4.86 11.71
N TRP A 527 -2.23 -5.23 11.62
CA TRP A 527 -2.64 -6.62 11.41
C TRP A 527 -3.43 -6.77 10.12
N TYR A 528 -3.17 -7.84 9.38
CA TYR A 528 -4.01 -8.24 8.24
C TYR A 528 -5.40 -8.62 8.74
N TYR A 529 -6.40 -8.43 7.89
CA TYR A 529 -7.72 -8.99 8.18
C TYR A 529 -7.62 -10.53 8.25
N PRO A 530 -8.09 -11.19 9.33
CA PRO A 530 -7.91 -12.63 9.51
C PRO A 530 -8.67 -13.45 8.47
N GLU A 531 -8.01 -14.48 7.91
CA GLU A 531 -8.63 -15.38 6.91
C GLU A 531 -9.82 -16.20 7.46
N ASN A 532 -9.78 -16.54 8.76
CA ASN A 532 -10.77 -17.40 9.42
C ASN A 532 -11.54 -16.62 10.51
N THR A 533 -12.19 -15.53 10.11
CA THR A 533 -13.06 -14.74 10.99
C THR A 533 -14.52 -15.21 10.91
N GLU A 534 -15.32 -14.92 11.94
CA GLU A 534 -16.78 -15.07 11.90
C GLU A 534 -17.44 -14.10 10.91
N TYR A 535 -16.79 -12.97 10.62
CA TYR A 535 -17.33 -11.86 9.83
C TYR A 535 -16.53 -11.62 8.55
N PRO A 536 -16.48 -12.56 7.60
CA PRO A 536 -15.72 -12.40 6.36
C PRO A 536 -16.18 -11.17 5.58
N THR A 537 -15.27 -10.56 4.84
CA THR A 537 -15.57 -9.33 4.09
C THR A 537 -16.45 -9.60 2.86
N ILE A 538 -17.04 -8.55 2.29
CA ILE A 538 -17.71 -8.61 0.98
C ILE A 538 -16.77 -9.16 -0.10
N PHE A 539 -15.47 -8.88 -0.04
CA PHE A 539 -14.51 -9.42 -1.01
C PHE A 539 -14.39 -10.94 -0.90
N LYS A 540 -14.35 -11.48 0.33
CA LYS A 540 -14.35 -12.93 0.56
C LYS A 540 -15.63 -13.56 0.02
N LYS A 541 -16.80 -12.98 0.35
CA LYS A 541 -18.09 -13.45 -0.15
C LYS A 541 -18.15 -13.47 -1.68
N ILE A 542 -17.70 -12.41 -2.34
CA ILE A 542 -17.71 -12.35 -3.81
C ILE A 542 -16.70 -13.33 -4.39
N ARG A 543 -15.49 -13.46 -3.84
CA ARG A 543 -14.49 -14.42 -4.33
C ARG A 543 -14.97 -15.87 -4.25
N GLU A 544 -15.73 -16.22 -3.21
CA GLU A 544 -16.30 -17.56 -3.04
C GLU A 544 -17.39 -17.87 -4.07
N GLN A 545 -18.21 -16.87 -4.45
CA GLN A 545 -19.34 -17.05 -5.37
C GLN A 545 -18.98 -16.79 -6.84
N MET A 546 -17.98 -15.96 -7.11
CA MET A 546 -17.55 -15.52 -8.44
C MET A 546 -16.01 -15.57 -8.59
N PRO A 547 -15.37 -16.74 -8.38
CA PRO A 547 -13.91 -16.88 -8.35
C PRO A 547 -13.20 -16.45 -9.65
N GLU A 548 -13.87 -16.54 -10.79
CA GLU A 548 -13.41 -16.17 -12.13
C GLU A 548 -13.45 -14.66 -12.41
N ARG A 549 -14.03 -13.87 -11.51
CA ARG A 549 -14.18 -12.41 -11.67
C ARG A 549 -13.11 -11.65 -10.89
N LYS A 550 -12.76 -10.47 -11.39
CA LYS A 550 -11.77 -9.59 -10.75
C LYS A 550 -12.38 -8.84 -9.58
N LEU A 551 -11.53 -8.55 -8.60
CA LEU A 551 -11.82 -7.69 -7.46
C LEU A 551 -10.71 -6.65 -7.39
N ALA A 552 -11.08 -5.39 -7.16
CA ALA A 552 -10.11 -4.30 -7.07
C ALA A 552 -10.47 -3.32 -5.95
N ALA A 553 -9.44 -2.80 -5.28
CA ALA A 553 -9.58 -1.84 -4.19
C ALA A 553 -8.49 -0.76 -4.28
N PHE A 554 -8.89 0.51 -4.36
CA PHE A 554 -7.96 1.63 -4.44
C PHE A 554 -8.22 2.62 -3.30
N SER A 555 -7.25 2.83 -2.42
CA SER A 555 -7.46 3.61 -1.21
C SER A 555 -6.26 4.50 -0.92
N ASN A 556 -6.54 5.72 -0.48
CA ASN A 556 -5.50 6.65 -0.06
C ASN A 556 -4.92 6.23 1.28
N TRP A 557 -5.79 5.84 2.20
CA TRP A 557 -5.37 5.26 3.45
C TRP A 557 -5.14 3.74 3.32
N LYS A 558 -3.87 3.35 3.07
CA LYS A 558 -3.47 1.95 2.83
C LYS A 558 -4.02 0.93 3.84
N ASN A 559 -4.30 1.34 5.09
CA ASN A 559 -4.89 0.51 6.13
C ASN A 559 -6.23 -0.11 5.70
N ILE A 560 -7.00 0.51 4.80
CA ILE A 560 -8.23 -0.10 4.26
C ILE A 560 -7.90 -1.36 3.47
N THR A 561 -6.96 -1.27 2.53
CA THR A 561 -6.56 -2.41 1.70
C THR A 561 -5.69 -3.44 2.42
N ALA A 562 -4.97 -3.06 3.48
CA ALA A 562 -4.08 -3.95 4.21
C ALA A 562 -4.76 -4.59 5.44
N GLY A 563 -5.54 -3.82 6.19
CA GLY A 563 -6.13 -4.25 7.46
C GLY A 563 -7.59 -4.71 7.38
N HIS A 564 -8.30 -4.43 6.28
CA HIS A 564 -9.72 -4.78 6.12
C HIS A 564 -10.02 -5.67 4.91
N VAL A 565 -8.99 -6.19 4.23
CA VAL A 565 -9.15 -7.15 3.12
C VAL A 565 -8.28 -8.36 3.39
N GLU A 566 -8.88 -9.56 3.31
CA GLU A 566 -8.15 -10.82 3.47
C GLU A 566 -7.06 -10.94 2.38
N PRO A 567 -5.79 -11.18 2.75
CA PRO A 567 -4.69 -11.20 1.78
C PRO A 567 -4.79 -12.33 0.74
N SER A 568 -5.45 -13.45 1.05
CA SER A 568 -5.62 -14.61 0.14
C SER A 568 -6.46 -14.32 -1.10
N LEU A 569 -7.24 -13.25 -1.11
CA LEU A 569 -8.29 -13.04 -2.10
C LEU A 569 -7.81 -12.63 -3.49
N GLY A 570 -6.54 -12.20 -3.61
CA GLY A 570 -6.01 -11.65 -4.85
C GLY A 570 -6.80 -10.44 -5.35
N VAL A 571 -7.21 -9.57 -4.43
CA VAL A 571 -7.77 -8.25 -4.76
C VAL A 571 -6.64 -7.39 -5.33
N GLU A 572 -6.88 -6.80 -6.50
CA GLU A 572 -5.94 -5.85 -7.07
C GLU A 572 -5.97 -4.54 -6.27
N THR A 573 -4.88 -4.23 -5.57
CA THR A 573 -4.81 -3.05 -4.71
C THR A 573 -4.02 -1.91 -5.34
N GLY A 574 -4.46 -0.66 -5.13
CA GLY A 574 -3.68 0.53 -5.46
C GLY A 574 -3.73 1.60 -4.36
N ASN A 575 -2.59 2.23 -4.10
CA ASN A 575 -2.42 3.28 -3.09
C ASN A 575 -1.86 4.59 -3.68
N GLY A 576 -2.14 5.73 -3.08
CA GLY A 576 -1.66 7.07 -3.48
C GLY A 576 -2.54 8.16 -2.87
N ASN A 577 -2.26 9.44 -3.12
CA ASN A 577 -3.23 10.47 -2.76
C ASN A 577 -4.50 10.38 -3.63
N ASP A 578 -5.57 11.08 -3.26
CA ASP A 578 -6.87 11.01 -3.94
C ASP A 578 -6.75 11.25 -5.46
N ALA A 579 -5.91 12.21 -5.88
CA ALA A 579 -5.70 12.51 -7.29
C ALA A 579 -4.98 11.37 -8.03
N GLN A 580 -3.94 10.79 -7.42
CA GLN A 580 -3.22 9.64 -7.99
C GLN A 580 -4.12 8.41 -8.10
N ILE A 581 -4.92 8.14 -7.08
CA ILE A 581 -5.87 7.03 -7.08
C ILE A 581 -6.94 7.22 -8.14
N THR A 582 -7.48 8.43 -8.26
CA THR A 582 -8.45 8.76 -9.32
C THR A 582 -7.89 8.44 -10.71
N GLN A 583 -6.63 8.77 -10.99
CA GLN A 583 -6.01 8.42 -12.27
C GLN A 583 -5.76 6.92 -12.44
N LYS A 584 -5.39 6.20 -11.38
CA LYS A 584 -5.25 4.74 -11.41
C LYS A 584 -6.59 4.05 -11.68
N ILE A 585 -7.65 4.49 -11.01
CA ILE A 585 -9.03 4.00 -11.20
C ILE A 585 -9.49 4.27 -12.64
N LYS A 586 -9.30 5.50 -13.14
CA LYS A 586 -9.60 5.82 -14.53
C LYS A 586 -8.88 4.87 -15.49
N GLY A 587 -7.57 4.66 -15.30
CA GLY A 587 -6.79 3.72 -16.12
C GLY A 587 -7.27 2.27 -16.01
N TYR A 588 -7.73 1.85 -14.83
CA TYR A 588 -8.33 0.53 -14.62
C TYR A 588 -9.66 0.39 -15.38
N ILE A 589 -10.56 1.38 -15.26
CA ILE A 589 -11.86 1.41 -15.95
C ILE A 589 -11.68 1.43 -17.47
N GLU A 590 -10.75 2.23 -17.97
CA GLU A 590 -10.46 2.34 -19.41
C GLU A 590 -9.70 1.11 -19.98
N SER A 591 -9.29 0.17 -19.13
CA SER A 591 -8.68 -1.09 -19.55
C SER A 591 -9.69 -2.22 -19.67
N ASP A 592 -9.31 -3.32 -20.31
CA ASP A 592 -10.14 -4.53 -20.37
C ASP A 592 -10.39 -5.18 -19.01
N LYS A 593 -9.70 -4.78 -17.94
CA LYS A 593 -9.89 -5.34 -16.59
C LYS A 593 -11.29 -5.06 -16.03
N MET A 594 -11.90 -3.91 -16.35
CA MET A 594 -13.20 -3.56 -15.78
C MET A 594 -14.33 -4.47 -16.29
N LYS A 595 -14.22 -4.95 -17.54
CA LYS A 595 -15.23 -5.81 -18.18
C LYS A 595 -15.59 -7.06 -17.39
N ASP A 596 -14.65 -7.61 -16.61
CA ASP A 596 -14.88 -8.78 -15.77
C ASP A 596 -14.62 -8.53 -14.29
N THR A 597 -14.69 -7.27 -13.85
CA THR A 597 -14.56 -6.89 -12.43
C THR A 597 -15.90 -6.96 -11.72
N ALA A 598 -16.06 -7.79 -10.71
CA ALA A 598 -17.30 -7.80 -9.92
C ALA A 598 -17.40 -6.55 -9.02
N LEU A 599 -16.33 -6.22 -8.31
CA LEU A 599 -16.30 -5.09 -7.38
C LEU A 599 -15.04 -4.23 -7.59
N LEU A 600 -15.26 -2.94 -7.79
CA LEU A 600 -14.26 -1.89 -7.73
C LEU A 600 -14.56 -0.98 -6.53
N TYR A 601 -13.76 -1.11 -5.48
CA TYR A 601 -13.91 -0.35 -4.24
C TYR A 601 -12.90 0.79 -4.20
N LEU A 602 -13.32 1.99 -3.79
CA LEU A 602 -12.41 3.10 -3.60
C LEU A 602 -12.68 3.92 -2.33
N GLN A 603 -11.60 4.44 -1.74
CA GLN A 603 -11.63 5.34 -0.60
C GLN A 603 -10.78 6.59 -0.89
N LEU A 604 -11.41 7.76 -0.72
CA LEU A 604 -10.79 9.08 -0.82
C LEU A 604 -10.68 9.67 0.59
N ASP A 605 -9.50 10.11 0.99
CA ASP A 605 -9.13 10.39 2.40
C ASP A 605 -8.99 11.88 2.71
N GLU A 606 -8.62 12.70 1.73
CA GLU A 606 -8.09 14.03 2.01
C GLU A 606 -9.15 15.02 2.56
N LEU A 607 -10.44 14.68 2.50
CA LEU A 607 -11.52 15.46 3.13
C LEU A 607 -11.49 15.35 4.65
N ASP A 608 -11.32 14.14 5.19
CA ASP A 608 -11.15 13.91 6.62
C ASP A 608 -9.92 14.66 7.15
N GLY A 609 -8.81 14.61 6.40
CA GLY A 609 -7.62 15.41 6.69
C GLY A 609 -7.89 16.92 6.76
N VAL A 610 -8.75 17.47 5.89
CA VAL A 610 -9.19 18.87 6.00
C VAL A 610 -10.07 19.10 7.23
N GLY A 611 -10.96 18.15 7.53
CA GLY A 611 -11.80 18.13 8.72
C GLY A 611 -10.96 18.21 10.00
N HIS A 612 -9.95 17.36 10.15
CA HIS A 612 -9.02 17.36 11.28
C HIS A 612 -8.24 18.68 11.44
N ASN A 613 -7.73 19.23 10.33
CA ASN A 613 -6.81 20.39 10.39
C ASN A 613 -7.52 21.74 10.51
N ILE A 614 -8.70 21.89 9.91
CA ILE A 614 -9.40 23.19 9.78
C ILE A 614 -10.78 23.14 10.44
N GLY A 615 -11.43 21.98 10.42
CA GLY A 615 -12.76 21.75 10.98
C GLY A 615 -13.71 21.18 9.94
N PHE A 616 -14.48 20.16 10.34
CA PHE A 616 -15.56 19.60 9.52
C PHE A 616 -16.62 20.67 9.23
N TYR A 617 -17.25 20.61 8.05
CA TYR A 617 -18.29 21.55 7.62
C TYR A 617 -17.87 23.03 7.53
N SER A 618 -16.57 23.31 7.47
CA SER A 618 -15.99 24.65 7.26
C SER A 618 -15.97 25.05 5.77
N PRO A 619 -15.63 26.31 5.42
CA PRO A 619 -15.45 26.69 4.02
C PRO A 619 -14.37 25.86 3.31
N ALA A 620 -13.28 25.50 4.01
CA ALA A 620 -12.22 24.67 3.44
C ALA A 620 -12.69 23.23 3.17
N PHE A 621 -13.54 22.68 4.03
CA PHE A 621 -14.17 21.38 3.85
C PHE A 621 -15.01 21.34 2.57
N TYR A 622 -15.87 22.34 2.33
CA TYR A 622 -16.69 22.39 1.11
C TYR A 622 -15.88 22.69 -0.17
N ASN A 623 -14.82 23.49 -0.07
CA ASN A 623 -13.86 23.64 -1.18
C ASN A 623 -13.20 22.30 -1.53
N LYS A 624 -12.88 21.48 -0.52
CA LYS A 624 -12.30 20.14 -0.73
C LYS A 624 -13.32 19.17 -1.34
N ILE A 625 -14.58 19.22 -0.90
CA ILE A 625 -15.68 18.48 -1.53
C ILE A 625 -15.82 18.82 -3.02
N THR A 626 -15.63 20.09 -3.41
CA THR A 626 -15.66 20.51 -4.84
C THR A 626 -14.55 19.85 -5.66
N LEU A 627 -13.37 19.62 -5.07
CA LEU A 627 -12.28 18.89 -5.74
C LEU A 627 -12.57 17.39 -5.85
N ILE A 628 -13.19 16.81 -4.82
CA ILE A 628 -13.62 15.41 -4.83
C ILE A 628 -14.71 15.18 -5.88
N ASP A 629 -15.63 16.13 -6.07
CA ASP A 629 -16.62 16.08 -7.15
C ASP A 629 -15.96 15.95 -8.53
N GLN A 630 -14.86 16.67 -8.79
CA GLN A 630 -14.11 16.55 -10.06
C GLN A 630 -13.46 15.16 -10.23
N GLN A 631 -13.03 14.55 -9.12
CA GLN A 631 -12.48 13.20 -9.13
C GLN A 631 -13.58 12.17 -9.43
N ILE A 632 -14.75 12.31 -8.80
CA ILE A 632 -15.93 11.48 -9.06
C ILE A 632 -16.39 11.64 -10.49
N LYS A 633 -16.41 12.87 -11.02
CA LYS A 633 -16.70 13.13 -12.43
C LYS A 633 -15.75 12.34 -13.35
N THR A 634 -14.46 12.34 -13.03
CA THR A 634 -13.44 11.60 -13.81
C THR A 634 -13.73 10.09 -13.84
N ILE A 635 -14.22 9.52 -12.73
CA ILE A 635 -14.57 8.11 -12.62
C ILE A 635 -15.84 7.81 -13.44
N VAL A 636 -16.89 8.62 -13.28
CA VAL A 636 -18.17 8.45 -14.01
C VAL A 636 -17.97 8.63 -15.52
N ASP A 637 -17.25 9.67 -15.94
CA ASP A 637 -16.92 9.89 -17.36
C ASP A 637 -16.18 8.69 -17.97
N ALA A 638 -15.34 8.00 -17.19
CA ALA A 638 -14.63 6.80 -17.65
C ALA A 638 -15.60 5.62 -17.85
N LEU A 639 -16.57 5.42 -16.94
CA LEU A 639 -17.62 4.41 -17.10
C LEU A 639 -18.49 4.69 -18.33
N ASP A 640 -18.91 5.94 -18.51
CA ASP A 640 -19.71 6.36 -19.67
C ASP A 640 -18.95 6.12 -20.98
N LYS A 641 -17.67 6.51 -21.02
CA LYS A 641 -16.81 6.33 -22.19
C LYS A 641 -16.63 4.86 -22.57
N GLN A 642 -16.62 3.96 -21.60
CA GLN A 642 -16.51 2.51 -21.82
C GLN A 642 -17.88 1.83 -22.01
N ASN A 643 -18.98 2.59 -21.99
CA ASN A 643 -20.35 2.07 -22.05
C ASN A 643 -20.64 1.06 -20.91
N LEU A 644 -20.07 1.29 -19.73
CA LEU A 644 -20.23 0.44 -18.54
C LEU A 644 -21.22 1.01 -17.53
N ARG A 645 -21.69 2.24 -17.74
CA ARG A 645 -22.52 2.97 -16.77
C ARG A 645 -23.81 2.24 -16.41
N ASP A 646 -24.48 1.69 -17.40
CA ASP A 646 -25.76 0.99 -17.21
C ASP A 646 -25.56 -0.41 -16.59
N ASP A 647 -24.40 -1.03 -16.80
CA ASP A 647 -24.05 -2.33 -16.21
C ASP A 647 -23.44 -2.20 -14.80
N THR A 648 -23.36 -0.98 -14.26
CA THR A 648 -22.71 -0.68 -12.99
C THR A 648 -23.69 -0.13 -11.97
N LEU A 649 -23.78 -0.77 -10.80
CA LEU A 649 -24.32 -0.13 -9.62
C LEU A 649 -23.25 0.79 -9.03
N ILE A 650 -23.53 2.09 -9.01
CA ILE A 650 -22.65 3.06 -8.35
C ILE A 650 -23.20 3.29 -6.94
N VAL A 651 -22.39 3.01 -5.93
CA VAL A 651 -22.68 3.33 -4.54
C VAL A 651 -21.76 4.47 -4.12
N VAL A 652 -22.29 5.48 -3.45
CA VAL A 652 -21.52 6.60 -2.89
C VAL A 652 -21.87 6.74 -1.42
N SER A 653 -20.86 6.70 -0.55
CA SER A 653 -21.09 6.84 0.90
C SER A 653 -19.86 7.41 1.62
N THR A 654 -19.96 7.45 2.94
CA THR A 654 -18.95 7.97 3.86
C THR A 654 -19.05 7.20 5.17
N ASP A 655 -17.92 7.05 5.82
CA ASP A 655 -17.70 6.29 7.04
C ASP A 655 -18.15 7.05 8.29
N HIS A 656 -17.94 8.37 8.32
CA HIS A 656 -18.39 9.26 9.39
C HIS A 656 -18.51 10.72 8.95
N GLY A 657 -19.01 11.58 9.83
CA GLY A 657 -18.84 13.03 9.76
C GLY A 657 -17.85 13.51 10.83
N GLY A 658 -17.96 14.75 11.28
CA GLY A 658 -17.12 15.22 12.39
C GLY A 658 -17.63 16.46 13.10
N GLY A 659 -17.01 16.72 14.25
CA GLY A 659 -17.37 17.79 15.17
C GLY A 659 -18.58 17.50 16.06
N THR A 660 -18.92 18.47 16.91
CA THR A 660 -20.07 18.38 17.83
C THR A 660 -20.80 19.71 17.88
N GLU A 661 -22.09 19.68 17.53
CA GLU A 661 -23.01 20.78 17.74
C GLU A 661 -23.65 20.63 19.14
N GLN A 662 -23.59 21.69 19.93
CA GLN A 662 -24.25 21.77 21.25
C GLN A 662 -25.72 22.23 21.10
N PRO A 663 -26.59 21.99 22.11
CA PRO A 663 -27.99 22.41 22.07
C PRO A 663 -28.22 23.91 21.85
N ASP A 664 -27.25 24.76 22.18
CA ASP A 664 -27.30 26.22 21.97
C ASP A 664 -26.82 26.64 20.56
N GLY A 665 -26.47 25.67 19.70
CA GLY A 665 -25.97 25.85 18.34
C GLY A 665 -24.47 26.15 18.26
N THR A 666 -23.72 26.04 19.37
CA THR A 666 -22.26 26.23 19.37
C THR A 666 -21.54 25.01 18.81
N TYR A 667 -20.45 25.27 18.07
CA TYR A 667 -19.66 24.24 17.41
C TYR A 667 -18.36 23.96 18.17
N ILE A 668 -18.21 22.76 18.72
CA ILE A 668 -17.02 22.35 19.46
C ILE A 668 -16.40 21.08 18.87
N ASN A 669 -15.16 20.76 19.29
CA ASN A 669 -14.42 19.59 18.82
C ASN A 669 -14.35 19.52 17.28
N GLN A 670 -14.18 20.67 16.64
CA GLN A 670 -14.45 20.89 15.22
C GLN A 670 -13.63 20.00 14.29
N GLY A 671 -12.46 19.54 14.73
CA GLY A 671 -11.60 18.60 14.01
C GLY A 671 -11.60 17.19 14.58
N SER A 672 -12.62 16.79 15.33
CA SER A 672 -12.69 15.48 15.99
C SER A 672 -13.83 14.63 15.45
N HIS A 673 -13.61 13.32 15.37
CA HIS A 673 -14.62 12.28 15.17
C HIS A 673 -14.39 11.11 16.14
N GLY A 674 -15.22 10.07 16.06
CA GLY A 674 -15.25 8.94 16.99
C GLY A 674 -16.34 9.03 18.07
N GLN A 675 -16.89 10.23 18.31
CA GLN A 675 -17.96 10.47 19.30
C GLN A 675 -19.37 10.12 18.80
N ASP A 676 -20.27 9.81 19.73
CA ASP A 676 -21.72 9.73 19.47
C ASP A 676 -22.35 11.14 19.46
N SER A 677 -22.00 11.94 18.44
CA SER A 677 -22.63 13.23 18.17
C SER A 677 -23.38 13.19 16.85
N LYS A 678 -24.42 14.01 16.71
CA LYS A 678 -25.20 14.09 15.46
C LYS A 678 -24.32 14.39 14.25
N LEU A 679 -23.39 15.34 14.37
CA LEU A 679 -22.50 15.76 13.27
C LEU A 679 -21.48 14.68 12.89
N ALA A 680 -20.99 13.90 13.86
CA ALA A 680 -20.00 12.86 13.63
C ALA A 680 -20.62 11.54 13.14
N ARG A 681 -21.84 11.23 13.57
CA ARG A 681 -22.47 9.93 13.31
C ARG A 681 -23.43 9.93 12.12
N THR A 682 -24.03 11.07 11.79
CA THR A 682 -24.96 11.13 10.65
C THR A 682 -24.18 11.18 9.35
N VAL A 683 -24.44 10.20 8.49
CA VAL A 683 -23.77 10.02 7.20
C VAL A 683 -24.79 9.97 6.07
N PHE A 684 -24.34 10.23 4.85
CA PHE A 684 -25.11 9.93 3.66
C PHE A 684 -24.78 8.52 3.11
N PHE A 685 -25.78 7.90 2.50
CA PHE A 685 -25.59 6.70 1.68
C PHE A 685 -26.46 6.83 0.44
N ALA A 686 -25.86 6.82 -0.74
CA ALA A 686 -26.54 6.95 -2.01
C ALA A 686 -26.19 5.78 -2.94
N ALA A 687 -27.14 5.40 -3.78
CA ALA A 687 -26.90 4.48 -4.88
C ALA A 687 -27.53 4.99 -6.16
N ASN A 688 -27.00 4.52 -7.29
CA ASN A 688 -27.51 4.81 -8.61
C ASN A 688 -27.31 3.62 -9.55
N GLY A 689 -28.34 3.28 -10.31
CA GLY A 689 -28.26 2.25 -11.34
C GLY A 689 -29.63 1.88 -11.89
N ARG A 690 -29.70 0.77 -12.66
CA ARG A 690 -30.92 0.28 -13.32
C ARG A 690 -32.06 0.00 -12.35
N THR A 691 -31.82 -0.73 -11.26
CA THR A 691 -32.87 -1.15 -10.30
C THR A 691 -32.97 -0.25 -9.07
N VAL A 692 -32.14 0.79 -8.95
CA VAL A 692 -32.26 1.75 -7.86
C VAL A 692 -33.51 2.59 -8.06
N ALA A 693 -34.31 2.70 -7.00
CA ALA A 693 -35.55 3.46 -6.99
C ALA A 693 -35.30 4.95 -7.28
N ARG A 694 -36.24 5.58 -7.99
CA ARG A 694 -36.18 6.99 -8.38
C ARG A 694 -37.47 7.70 -7.98
N ALA A 695 -37.40 9.02 -7.83
CA ALA A 695 -38.59 9.88 -7.73
C ALA A 695 -38.87 10.53 -9.10
N GLU A 696 -40.12 10.92 -9.36
CA GLU A 696 -40.47 11.63 -10.60
C GLU A 696 -39.72 12.97 -10.73
N ASP A 697 -39.57 13.68 -9.60
CA ASP A 697 -38.88 14.97 -9.50
C ASP A 697 -37.77 14.91 -8.43
N GLY A 698 -36.53 14.68 -8.85
CA GLY A 698 -35.33 14.72 -7.98
C GLY A 698 -34.92 13.37 -7.37
N GLU A 699 -34.18 13.43 -6.25
CA GLU A 699 -33.63 12.25 -5.57
C GLU A 699 -34.69 11.47 -4.77
N LYS A 700 -34.62 10.14 -4.78
CA LYS A 700 -35.45 9.28 -3.92
C LYS A 700 -34.89 9.29 -2.50
N ILE A 701 -35.56 9.98 -1.58
CA ILE A 701 -35.15 10.04 -0.16
C ILE A 701 -35.57 8.76 0.58
N LEU A 702 -34.60 8.16 1.28
CA LEU A 702 -34.74 7.03 2.19
C LEU A 702 -34.53 7.48 3.64
N ASN A 703 -35.07 6.72 4.60
CA ASN A 703 -34.96 7.02 6.03
C ASN A 703 -34.12 5.96 6.76
N GLY A 704 -33.21 6.40 7.63
CA GLY A 704 -32.39 5.53 8.46
C GLY A 704 -31.28 4.82 7.70
N GLY A 705 -30.94 3.62 8.17
CA GLY A 705 -29.82 2.79 7.71
C GLY A 705 -28.52 3.03 8.46
N SER A 706 -27.52 2.20 8.19
CA SER A 706 -26.20 2.25 8.83
C SER A 706 -25.07 1.99 7.85
N THR A 707 -23.86 2.44 8.15
CA THR A 707 -22.66 2.15 7.33
C THR A 707 -22.47 0.65 7.08
N ARG A 708 -22.82 -0.21 8.05
CA ARG A 708 -22.77 -1.67 7.85
C ARG A 708 -23.70 -2.20 6.76
N ASP A 709 -24.77 -1.47 6.45
CA ASP A 709 -25.75 -1.87 5.44
C ASP A 709 -25.21 -1.68 4.01
N ALA A 710 -24.03 -1.05 3.85
CA ALA A 710 -23.30 -1.02 2.59
C ALA A 710 -22.99 -2.44 2.06
N ALA A 711 -22.65 -3.36 2.97
CA ALA A 711 -22.19 -4.70 2.63
C ALA A 711 -23.25 -5.47 1.82
N ILE A 712 -24.50 -5.48 2.31
CA ILE A 712 -25.60 -6.18 1.63
C ILE A 712 -26.05 -5.44 0.37
N THR A 713 -25.98 -4.11 0.32
CA THR A 713 -26.27 -3.35 -0.92
C THR A 713 -25.33 -3.74 -2.06
N VAL A 714 -24.04 -3.94 -1.77
CA VAL A 714 -23.07 -4.42 -2.77
C VAL A 714 -23.42 -5.83 -3.23
N LEU A 715 -23.75 -6.74 -2.29
CA LEU A 715 -24.12 -8.11 -2.65
C LEU A 715 -25.43 -8.18 -3.43
N GLU A 716 -26.44 -7.38 -3.10
CA GLU A 716 -27.69 -7.25 -3.84
C GLU A 716 -27.43 -6.79 -5.28
N GLY A 717 -26.59 -5.78 -5.48
CA GLY A 717 -26.18 -5.34 -6.81
C GLY A 717 -25.56 -6.45 -7.66
N LEU A 718 -24.87 -7.41 -7.06
CA LEU A 718 -24.29 -8.57 -7.75
C LEU A 718 -25.23 -9.78 -7.84
N GLY A 719 -26.46 -9.67 -7.35
CA GLY A 719 -27.42 -10.77 -7.27
C GLY A 719 -27.02 -11.86 -6.26
N LEU A 720 -26.35 -11.47 -5.17
CA LEU A 720 -25.80 -12.34 -4.13
C LEU A 720 -26.41 -12.09 -2.73
N ALA A 721 -27.55 -11.39 -2.62
CA ALA A 721 -28.12 -11.02 -1.33
C ALA A 721 -28.50 -12.20 -0.43
N ASP A 722 -28.85 -13.35 -1.01
CA ASP A 722 -29.11 -14.58 -0.26
C ASP A 722 -27.90 -15.09 0.54
N THR A 723 -26.69 -14.65 0.18
CA THR A 723 -25.45 -15.00 0.88
C THR A 723 -25.47 -14.53 2.34
N LYS A 724 -26.22 -13.45 2.65
CA LYS A 724 -26.21 -12.70 3.92
C LYS A 724 -24.81 -12.23 4.32
N ILE A 725 -24.74 -11.12 5.05
CA ILE A 725 -23.46 -10.62 5.57
C ILE A 725 -23.64 -9.86 6.88
N GLY A 726 -23.10 -10.42 7.95
CA GLY A 726 -23.19 -9.80 9.27
C GLY A 726 -24.63 -9.52 9.72
N ASP A 727 -24.84 -8.32 10.27
CA ASP A 727 -26.13 -7.78 10.73
C ASP A 727 -26.75 -6.81 9.73
N SER A 728 -26.15 -6.69 8.54
CA SER A 728 -26.57 -5.74 7.52
C SER A 728 -27.99 -5.99 7.05
N LYS A 729 -28.70 -4.92 6.71
CA LYS A 729 -30.07 -4.95 6.22
C LYS A 729 -30.18 -4.16 4.94
N LEU A 730 -30.91 -4.72 3.97
CA LEU A 730 -31.24 -3.96 2.78
C LEU A 730 -32.04 -2.71 3.16
N TRP A 731 -31.69 -1.62 2.49
CA TRP A 731 -32.30 -0.31 2.67
C TRP A 731 -33.73 -0.36 2.13
N GLU A 732 -34.70 -0.12 3.00
CA GLU A 732 -36.11 -0.14 2.60
C GLU A 732 -36.36 0.91 1.51
N GLY A 733 -36.82 0.46 0.34
CA GLY A 733 -37.11 1.31 -0.82
C GLY A 733 -35.90 1.74 -1.65
N MET A 734 -34.71 1.18 -1.43
CA MET A 734 -33.53 1.45 -2.27
C MET A 734 -33.63 0.84 -3.66
N PHE A 735 -34.06 -0.41 -3.74
CA PHE A 735 -34.26 -1.12 -5.01
C PHE A 735 -35.76 -1.22 -5.30
N ALA A 736 -36.12 -1.06 -6.57
CA ALA A 736 -37.49 -1.18 -7.06
C ALA A 736 -37.60 -2.34 -8.05
N GLU A 737 -38.79 -2.93 -8.11
CA GLU A 737 -39.11 -3.97 -9.10
C GLU A 737 -39.09 -3.37 -10.52
N GLN A 738 -38.75 -4.18 -11.53
CA GLN A 738 -38.60 -3.69 -12.91
C GLN A 738 -39.88 -3.04 -13.46
N ASN A 739 -41.05 -3.50 -13.04
CA ASN A 739 -42.34 -2.93 -13.45
C ASN A 739 -42.69 -1.59 -12.79
N GLU A 740 -41.97 -1.20 -11.73
CA GLU A 740 -42.09 0.10 -11.07
C GLU A 740 -41.11 1.11 -11.68
N LEU A 741 -40.15 0.63 -12.46
CA LEU A 741 -39.14 1.44 -13.12
C LEU A 741 -39.61 1.87 -14.49
N ALA A 742 -39.47 3.16 -14.77
CA ALA A 742 -39.77 3.74 -16.06
C ALA A 742 -38.59 4.60 -16.52
N ASP A 743 -38.07 4.29 -17.70
CA ASP A 743 -37.07 5.09 -18.39
C ASP A 743 -37.61 5.48 -19.76
N ALA A 744 -37.81 6.77 -19.98
CA ALA A 744 -38.37 7.31 -21.23
C ALA A 744 -37.54 6.92 -22.47
N GLU A 745 -36.25 6.66 -22.29
CA GLU A 745 -35.30 6.34 -23.34
C GLU A 745 -35.14 4.82 -23.57
N ALA A 746 -35.73 3.99 -22.71
CA ALA A 746 -35.65 2.53 -22.79
C ALA A 746 -36.76 1.93 -23.67
N PRO A 747 -36.47 0.81 -24.37
CA PRO A 747 -37.47 0.05 -25.11
C PRO A 747 -38.60 -0.43 -24.19
N THR A 748 -39.80 -0.62 -24.72
CA THR A 748 -40.94 -1.14 -23.95
C THR A 748 -41.28 -2.55 -24.42
N LEU A 749 -41.18 -3.51 -23.51
CA LEU A 749 -41.64 -4.88 -23.70
C LEU A 749 -43.04 -5.02 -23.08
N SER A 750 -44.01 -5.43 -23.88
CA SER A 750 -45.39 -5.53 -23.42
C SER A 750 -46.01 -6.89 -23.67
N LEU A 751 -46.92 -7.29 -22.78
CA LEU A 751 -47.70 -8.52 -22.90
C LEU A 751 -49.15 -8.18 -23.31
N ALA A 752 -49.42 -8.09 -24.61
CA ALA A 752 -50.72 -7.66 -25.13
C ALA A 752 -51.76 -8.78 -25.07
N ASP A 753 -52.84 -8.56 -24.31
CA ASP A 753 -53.94 -9.52 -24.19
C ASP A 753 -54.82 -9.55 -25.45
N GLN A 754 -55.00 -10.73 -26.02
CA GLN A 754 -55.85 -10.90 -27.19
C GLN A 754 -57.22 -11.41 -26.75
N SER A 755 -58.01 -10.51 -26.16
CA SER A 755 -59.37 -10.82 -25.70
C SER A 755 -60.37 -10.90 -26.87
N LYS A 756 -61.26 -11.90 -26.87
CA LYS A 756 -62.28 -12.10 -27.93
C LYS A 756 -63.70 -11.79 -27.47
N GLY A 757 -64.35 -10.85 -28.18
CA GLY A 757 -65.78 -10.52 -28.08
C GLY A 757 -66.20 -9.88 -26.74
N ASN A 758 -67.52 -9.72 -26.53
CA ASN A 758 -68.10 -9.11 -25.33
C ASN A 758 -67.79 -9.85 -24.00
N SER A 759 -67.13 -11.02 -24.08
CA SER A 759 -66.89 -11.91 -22.94
C SER A 759 -65.60 -11.62 -22.15
N LYS A 760 -64.72 -10.73 -22.64
CA LYS A 760 -63.42 -10.37 -22.02
C LYS A 760 -62.53 -11.57 -21.61
N ASN A 761 -62.63 -12.68 -22.34
CA ASN A 761 -61.83 -13.87 -22.09
C ASN A 761 -60.53 -13.85 -22.91
N ILE A 762 -59.43 -14.19 -22.26
CA ILE A 762 -58.09 -14.27 -22.84
C ILE A 762 -57.75 -15.73 -23.13
N VAL A 763 -57.12 -15.99 -24.28
CA VAL A 763 -56.65 -17.33 -24.69
C VAL A 763 -55.20 -17.34 -25.16
N HIS A 764 -54.62 -16.16 -25.40
CA HIS A 764 -53.20 -15.98 -25.65
C HIS A 764 -52.79 -14.52 -25.42
N TYR A 765 -51.49 -14.34 -25.27
CA TYR A 765 -50.83 -13.04 -25.23
C TYR A 765 -49.80 -12.94 -26.36
N ASP A 766 -49.69 -11.75 -26.93
CA ASP A 766 -48.63 -11.40 -27.86
C ASP A 766 -47.52 -10.65 -27.09
N VAL A 767 -46.29 -11.15 -27.14
CA VAL A 767 -45.12 -10.42 -26.62
C VAL A 767 -44.67 -9.44 -27.71
N LEU A 768 -44.67 -8.15 -27.39
CA LEU A 768 -44.35 -7.05 -28.31
C LEU A 768 -43.20 -6.22 -27.75
N LEU A 769 -42.32 -5.76 -28.63
CA LEU A 769 -41.28 -4.77 -28.30
C LEU A 769 -41.54 -3.49 -29.10
N LYS A 770 -41.40 -2.34 -28.44
CA LYS A 770 -41.54 -1.00 -29.04
C LYS A 770 -40.39 -0.09 -28.60
N ASN A 771 -40.16 0.99 -29.35
CA ASN A 771 -39.19 2.04 -29.04
C ASN A 771 -37.76 1.51 -28.90
N GLN A 772 -37.38 0.49 -29.68
CA GLN A 772 -36.01 0.00 -29.69
C GLN A 772 -35.14 0.95 -30.52
N LYS A 773 -34.00 1.37 -29.96
CA LYS A 773 -33.02 2.21 -30.67
C LYS A 773 -32.05 1.40 -31.53
N GLN A 774 -31.91 0.12 -31.22
CA GLN A 774 -31.04 -0.83 -31.91
C GLN A 774 -31.78 -2.17 -32.03
N ASP A 775 -31.46 -2.93 -33.07
CA ASP A 775 -32.03 -4.26 -33.28
C ASP A 775 -31.79 -5.15 -32.07
N THR A 776 -32.88 -5.66 -31.50
CA THR A 776 -32.83 -6.67 -30.43
C THR A 776 -32.63 -8.05 -31.02
N LYS A 777 -31.61 -8.77 -30.54
CA LYS A 777 -31.19 -10.09 -31.04
C LYS A 777 -31.38 -11.22 -30.04
N ALA A 778 -31.45 -10.93 -28.74
CA ALA A 778 -31.82 -11.92 -27.74
C ALA A 778 -32.72 -11.31 -26.66
N LEU A 779 -33.56 -12.13 -26.03
CA LEU A 779 -34.46 -11.72 -24.96
C LEU A 779 -34.47 -12.79 -23.86
N ASP A 780 -34.39 -12.33 -22.61
CA ASP A 780 -34.71 -13.07 -21.40
C ASP A 780 -36.03 -12.50 -20.86
N ILE A 781 -37.05 -13.35 -20.66
CA ILE A 781 -38.37 -12.90 -20.21
C ILE A 781 -38.90 -13.84 -19.13
N LYS A 782 -39.29 -13.28 -17.98
CA LYS A 782 -39.96 -13.98 -16.89
C LYS A 782 -41.39 -13.49 -16.72
N ILE A 783 -42.34 -14.43 -16.75
CA ILE A 783 -43.79 -14.18 -16.69
C ILE A 783 -44.39 -15.02 -15.55
N PRO A 784 -44.85 -14.41 -14.44
CA PRO A 784 -45.59 -15.11 -13.41
C PRO A 784 -46.93 -15.61 -13.94
N LEU A 785 -47.10 -16.93 -14.01
CA LEU A 785 -48.32 -17.58 -14.48
C LEU A 785 -49.44 -17.52 -13.44
N LYS A 786 -49.12 -17.29 -12.16
CA LYS A 786 -50.08 -17.30 -11.04
C LYS A 786 -50.83 -18.64 -11.02
N ASN A 787 -52.11 -18.64 -11.43
CA ASN A 787 -52.97 -19.83 -11.54
C ASN A 787 -53.37 -20.16 -13.00
N ILE A 788 -52.86 -19.42 -13.97
CA ILE A 788 -53.20 -19.59 -15.38
C ILE A 788 -52.34 -20.70 -15.98
N LYS A 789 -53.00 -21.72 -16.53
CA LYS A 789 -52.30 -22.84 -17.17
C LYS A 789 -51.80 -22.45 -18.56
N LEU A 790 -50.50 -22.67 -18.79
CA LEU A 790 -49.87 -22.53 -20.09
C LEU A 790 -50.24 -23.70 -21.01
N LYS A 791 -50.53 -23.43 -22.27
CA LYS A 791 -50.73 -24.47 -23.31
C LYS A 791 -49.50 -24.67 -24.17
N LYS A 792 -48.95 -23.58 -24.72
CA LYS A 792 -47.75 -23.58 -25.57
C LYS A 792 -47.26 -22.16 -25.80
N VAL A 793 -45.99 -22.02 -26.18
CA VAL A 793 -45.42 -20.78 -26.69
C VAL A 793 -44.98 -21.01 -28.14
N ASN A 794 -45.32 -20.10 -29.06
CA ASN A 794 -44.86 -20.20 -30.46
C ASN A 794 -44.04 -18.97 -30.83
N ALA A 795 -42.88 -19.16 -31.46
CA ALA A 795 -42.18 -18.11 -32.19
C ALA A 795 -42.98 -17.71 -33.43
N ILE A 796 -43.08 -16.41 -33.69
CA ILE A 796 -43.93 -15.85 -34.75
C ILE A 796 -43.11 -15.18 -35.86
N GLN A 797 -42.14 -14.35 -35.49
CA GLN A 797 -41.37 -13.62 -36.50
C GLN A 797 -40.31 -14.53 -37.17
N PRO A 798 -39.99 -14.33 -38.46
CA PRO A 798 -38.95 -15.11 -39.14
C PRO A 798 -37.57 -14.96 -38.49
N GLY A 799 -36.94 -16.09 -38.15
CA GLY A 799 -35.63 -16.11 -37.48
C GLY A 799 -35.70 -15.97 -35.96
N VAL A 800 -36.91 -15.93 -35.37
CA VAL A 800 -37.09 -16.05 -33.91
C VAL A 800 -37.12 -17.53 -33.51
N LYS A 801 -36.30 -17.89 -32.52
CA LYS A 801 -36.21 -19.23 -31.93
C LYS A 801 -36.35 -19.12 -30.41
N ILE A 802 -37.13 -20.02 -29.83
CA ILE A 802 -37.20 -20.20 -28.37
C ILE A 802 -36.13 -21.23 -28.03
N LEU A 803 -35.03 -20.79 -27.41
CA LEU A 803 -33.90 -21.64 -27.06
C LEU A 803 -34.14 -22.38 -25.73
N SER A 804 -34.80 -21.71 -24.77
CA SER A 804 -35.26 -22.31 -23.52
C SER A 804 -36.69 -21.86 -23.19
N GLN A 805 -37.46 -22.79 -22.63
CA GLN A 805 -38.82 -22.57 -22.13
C GLN A 805 -38.99 -23.37 -20.84
N GLU A 806 -38.71 -22.74 -19.71
CA GLU A 806 -38.81 -23.38 -18.40
C GLU A 806 -40.07 -22.95 -17.65
N MET A 807 -40.62 -23.87 -16.86
CA MET A 807 -41.71 -23.60 -15.94
C MET A 807 -41.33 -24.07 -14.54
N ASN A 808 -40.91 -23.14 -13.69
CA ASN A 808 -40.49 -23.40 -12.32
C ASN A 808 -41.34 -22.53 -11.38
N ASP A 809 -41.91 -23.14 -10.33
CA ASP A 809 -42.66 -22.44 -9.27
C ASP A 809 -43.73 -21.44 -9.74
N GLY A 810 -44.43 -21.77 -10.83
CA GLY A 810 -45.48 -20.90 -11.38
C GLY A 810 -44.95 -19.71 -12.20
N MET A 811 -43.66 -19.70 -12.54
CA MET A 811 -43.02 -18.74 -13.45
C MET A 811 -42.76 -19.40 -14.81
N LEU A 812 -43.08 -18.71 -15.90
CA LEU A 812 -42.60 -19.04 -17.24
C LEU A 812 -41.33 -18.23 -17.53
N HIS A 813 -40.23 -18.90 -17.80
CA HIS A 813 -38.96 -18.28 -18.20
C HIS A 813 -38.65 -18.63 -19.66
N LEU A 814 -38.39 -17.61 -20.47
CA LEU A 814 -38.14 -17.73 -21.91
C LEU A 814 -36.79 -17.12 -22.25
N ILE A 815 -35.94 -17.91 -22.92
CA ILE A 815 -34.76 -17.40 -23.61
C ILE A 815 -35.00 -17.48 -25.11
N ILE A 816 -34.95 -16.33 -25.77
CA ILE A 816 -35.30 -16.16 -27.17
C ILE A 816 -34.10 -15.63 -27.94
N GLU A 817 -33.79 -16.25 -29.07
CA GLU A 817 -32.88 -15.72 -30.09
C GLU A 817 -33.69 -15.16 -31.26
N ALA A 818 -33.29 -14.01 -31.77
CA ALA A 818 -33.87 -13.35 -32.94
C ALA A 818 -32.77 -13.08 -33.97
N GLU A 819 -32.41 -14.09 -34.78
CA GLU A 819 -31.29 -14.04 -35.74
C GLU A 819 -31.35 -12.80 -36.65
N ARG A 820 -32.57 -12.43 -37.09
CA ARG A 820 -32.82 -11.30 -38.00
C ARG A 820 -33.17 -10.00 -37.31
N GLY A 821 -33.13 -9.96 -35.97
CA GLY A 821 -33.61 -8.82 -35.19
C GLY A 821 -35.13 -8.86 -34.98
N VAL A 822 -35.59 -8.31 -33.87
CA VAL A 822 -37.01 -8.14 -33.57
C VAL A 822 -37.60 -6.99 -34.38
N ARG A 823 -38.72 -7.23 -35.06
CA ARG A 823 -39.55 -6.18 -35.65
C ARG A 823 -40.45 -5.56 -34.60
N GLU A 824 -40.47 -4.23 -34.56
CA GLU A 824 -41.30 -3.48 -33.63
C GLU A 824 -42.79 -3.72 -33.84
N ASP A 825 -43.54 -3.66 -32.73
CA ASP A 825 -45.00 -3.74 -32.68
C ASP A 825 -45.63 -4.93 -33.42
N GLN A 826 -44.86 -6.02 -33.54
CA GLN A 826 -45.30 -7.30 -34.08
C GLN A 826 -45.05 -8.40 -33.06
N ALA A 827 -45.98 -9.35 -32.94
CA ALA A 827 -45.84 -10.47 -32.02
C ALA A 827 -44.51 -11.20 -32.25
N ILE A 828 -43.63 -11.21 -31.23
CA ILE A 828 -42.34 -11.91 -31.24
C ILE A 828 -42.61 -13.40 -30.98
N VAL A 829 -43.30 -13.66 -29.87
CA VAL A 829 -43.83 -14.95 -29.47
C VAL A 829 -45.30 -14.83 -29.07
N LYS A 830 -46.04 -15.93 -29.20
CA LYS A 830 -47.41 -16.07 -28.70
C LYS A 830 -47.45 -17.03 -27.53
N VAL A 831 -47.85 -16.53 -26.36
CA VAL A 831 -48.03 -17.32 -25.13
C VAL A 831 -49.49 -17.76 -25.06
N HIS A 832 -49.77 -19.01 -25.43
CA HIS A 832 -51.12 -19.57 -25.39
C HIS A 832 -51.44 -20.13 -24.02
N THR A 833 -52.63 -19.83 -23.51
CA THR A 833 -53.09 -20.20 -22.17
C THR A 833 -54.44 -20.94 -22.23
N GLU A 834 -54.81 -21.57 -21.12
CA GLU A 834 -56.22 -21.89 -20.88
C GLU A 834 -57.04 -20.61 -20.75
N LYS A 835 -58.32 -20.71 -21.09
CA LYS A 835 -59.24 -19.57 -21.11
C LYS A 835 -59.40 -19.03 -19.69
N HIS A 836 -59.15 -17.74 -19.50
CA HIS A 836 -59.29 -17.06 -18.21
C HIS A 836 -59.77 -15.62 -18.39
N MET A 837 -60.12 -14.96 -17.28
CA MET A 837 -60.72 -13.63 -17.28
C MET A 837 -59.65 -12.53 -17.32
N GLN A 838 -59.94 -11.40 -17.95
CA GLN A 838 -59.01 -10.25 -18.03
C GLN A 838 -58.53 -9.72 -16.66
N LYS A 839 -59.33 -9.84 -15.60
CA LYS A 839 -58.93 -9.48 -14.23
C LYS A 839 -57.76 -10.33 -13.68
N GLU A 840 -57.47 -11.46 -14.31
CA GLU A 840 -56.38 -12.38 -13.95
C GLU A 840 -55.17 -12.20 -14.87
N SER A 841 -55.09 -11.11 -15.65
CA SER A 841 -54.05 -10.96 -16.67
C SER A 841 -52.63 -11.21 -16.17
N LEU A 842 -51.87 -11.88 -17.04
CA LEU A 842 -50.44 -12.05 -16.89
C LEU A 842 -49.71 -10.73 -17.09
N THR A 843 -48.58 -10.58 -16.42
CA THR A 843 -47.66 -9.47 -16.56
C THR A 843 -46.25 -10.03 -16.74
N ILE A 844 -45.35 -9.25 -17.33
CA ILE A 844 -43.91 -9.57 -17.28
C ILE A 844 -43.41 -9.05 -15.94
N SER A 845 -42.68 -9.87 -15.19
CA SER A 845 -42.06 -9.43 -13.91
C SER A 845 -40.63 -8.98 -14.11
N GLU A 846 -39.90 -9.63 -15.01
CA GLU A 846 -38.50 -9.32 -15.29
C GLU A 846 -38.21 -9.61 -16.75
N ALA A 847 -37.39 -8.76 -17.39
CA ALA A 847 -36.86 -9.01 -18.71
C ALA A 847 -35.53 -8.30 -18.93
N MET A 848 -34.68 -8.90 -19.76
CA MET A 848 -33.48 -8.29 -20.32
C MET A 848 -33.50 -8.50 -21.83
N ILE A 849 -32.99 -7.54 -22.59
CA ILE A 849 -32.79 -7.71 -24.03
C ILE A 849 -31.33 -7.43 -24.39
N ALA A 850 -30.79 -8.18 -25.35
CA ALA A 850 -29.47 -7.92 -25.91
C ALA A 850 -29.60 -7.31 -27.31
N THR A 851 -28.97 -6.16 -27.53
CA THR A 851 -28.94 -5.52 -28.85
C THR A 851 -27.94 -6.22 -29.77
N SER A 852 -28.00 -5.94 -31.06
CA SER A 852 -27.04 -6.43 -32.06
C SER A 852 -25.58 -6.04 -31.81
N ARG A 853 -25.31 -5.15 -30.85
CA ARG A 853 -23.96 -4.79 -30.41
C ARG A 853 -23.48 -5.54 -29.16
N GLY A 854 -24.28 -6.44 -28.60
CA GLY A 854 -23.95 -7.14 -27.36
C GLY A 854 -24.38 -6.40 -26.09
N ASN A 855 -24.93 -5.19 -26.21
CA ASN A 855 -25.36 -4.41 -25.04
C ASN A 855 -26.65 -4.99 -24.47
N GLU A 856 -26.65 -5.21 -23.15
CA GLU A 856 -27.86 -5.59 -22.43
C GLU A 856 -28.62 -4.33 -22.01
N VAL A 857 -29.94 -4.37 -22.17
CA VAL A 857 -30.83 -3.26 -21.87
C VAL A 857 -32.01 -3.81 -21.09
N MET A 858 -32.34 -3.17 -19.97
CA MET A 858 -33.53 -3.48 -19.19
C MET A 858 -34.71 -2.70 -19.79
N PRO A 859 -35.65 -3.34 -20.51
CA PRO A 859 -36.79 -2.63 -21.08
C PRO A 859 -37.80 -2.23 -20.00
N ASN A 860 -38.58 -1.19 -20.28
CA ASN A 860 -39.82 -0.91 -19.54
C ASN A 860 -40.81 -2.07 -19.75
N LEU A 861 -41.55 -2.43 -18.71
CA LEU A 861 -42.55 -3.50 -18.76
C LEU A 861 -43.96 -2.92 -18.78
N LYS A 862 -44.82 -3.41 -19.69
CA LYS A 862 -46.23 -2.97 -19.81
C LYS A 862 -47.25 -4.08 -20.03
#